data_AF-A0A498IDZ0-F1
#
_entry.id   AF-A0A498IDZ0-F1
#
_cell.length_a   1.000
_cell.length_b   1.000
_cell.length_c   1.000
_cell.angle_alpha   90.00
_cell.angle_beta   90.00
_cell.angle_gamma   90.00
#
_symmetry.space_group_name_H-M   'P 1'
#
loop_
_entity.id
_entity.type
_entity.pdbx_description
1 polymer ?
#
loop_
_entity_poly.entity_id
_entity_poly.type
_entity_poly.pdbx_seq_one_letter_code
_entity_poly.pdbx_strand_id
1 'polypeptide(L)'
;MSRKGLMEQDLSKLDVTKLHPLSPEVISRQATINIGTIGHVAHGKSTVVKAISGVQTVRFKNELERNITIKLGYANAKIYACEDERCPRPMAYKAYGSGKEDAPLCDVPGFENCRMKLLRHVSFVDCPGHDILMATMLNGAAIMDGALLLIAANESCPQPQTSEHLAAVEIMRLQHIIILQNKVDLIQENVAINQHEAIRKFIQGTVADNAPVVPISAQLKYNIDVVCEYIVKKIPIPERNFISPPNMIVIRSFDVNKPGYEVDEIRGGVAGGSILRGVLKVNQFIEVRPGIVVKDESGNIKCTPIYSRIVSLYAEQNELQFAVPGGLIGVGTTMDPTLTRADRLVGQVLGEVGSLPEVFVELEVNFFLLRRLLGVRTKGSEKQGKVSKLVKGEILMLNIGSMSTGARVLAVRNDLAKLQLTSPVCTSKGEKIALSRRVEKHWRLIGWGQIQAGTTLDIPPARVATCEWLNFGHSAQSQIIPALLSVIRVDRILYFTANGNVGPGGPNATPVFAMAIVLVPMAEAQLGLISGLLGLIRIQGTLFCTPNGNVGTGGATATPVFSNATVQLLCGTAGNVISTVTTNGSGIFSILLDPLQFLLNSLLSDCKLLVRTPLSACNASLSGLTGLLSSPLQFIGNTIAGLLSIVNIIPVGFNLINN
;
A
#
# COMPACT_ATOMS: atom_id res chain seq x y z
N MET A 1 -6.05 2.21 28.84
CA MET A 1 -6.04 3.43 29.69
C MET A 1 -6.90 4.49 29.00
N SER A 2 -8.18 4.60 29.37
CA SER A 2 -9.07 5.68 28.89
C SER A 2 -8.46 7.00 29.36
N ARG A 3 -8.07 7.88 28.43
CA ARG A 3 -7.49 9.19 28.77
C ARG A 3 -8.54 9.99 29.52
N LYS A 4 -8.23 10.36 30.77
CA LYS A 4 -9.11 11.18 31.63
C LYS A 4 -9.54 12.43 30.86
N GLY A 5 -10.86 12.62 30.68
CA GLY A 5 -11.44 13.84 30.11
C GLY A 5 -11.97 13.75 28.66
N LEU A 6 -11.94 12.57 28.01
CA LEU A 6 -12.60 12.33 26.72
C LEU A 6 -13.87 11.51 26.92
N MET A 7 -14.97 11.87 26.26
CA MET A 7 -16.22 11.13 26.39
C MET A 7 -16.11 9.71 25.77
N GLU A 8 -16.65 8.70 26.43
CA GLU A 8 -16.56 7.30 25.97
C GLU A 8 -17.58 7.00 24.88
N GLN A 9 -17.18 6.14 23.93
CA GLN A 9 -18.03 5.69 22.83
C GLN A 9 -18.58 4.30 23.16
N ASP A 10 -19.89 4.19 23.34
CA ASP A 10 -20.58 2.92 23.57
C ASP A 10 -21.24 2.41 22.29
N LEU A 11 -20.83 1.22 21.81
CA LEU A 11 -21.45 0.60 20.62
C LEU A 11 -22.91 0.21 20.83
N SER A 12 -23.32 -0.10 22.05
CA SER A 12 -24.67 -0.57 22.39
C SER A 12 -25.72 0.55 22.37
N LYS A 13 -25.30 1.81 22.58
CA LYS A 13 -26.17 2.99 22.58
C LYS A 13 -26.19 3.71 21.24
N LEU A 14 -25.45 3.21 20.25
CA LEU A 14 -25.23 3.88 18.97
C LEU A 14 -26.47 3.82 18.09
N ASP A 15 -27.18 4.93 17.96
CA ASP A 15 -28.24 5.13 16.98
C ASP A 15 -27.71 5.97 15.80
N VAL A 16 -27.43 5.30 14.68
CA VAL A 16 -26.81 5.92 13.49
C VAL A 16 -27.71 7.00 12.87
N THR A 17 -29.02 6.94 13.10
CA THR A 17 -29.97 7.90 12.52
C THR A 17 -29.97 9.26 13.21
N LYS A 18 -29.54 9.31 14.48
CA LYS A 18 -29.49 10.54 15.30
C LYS A 18 -28.09 11.14 15.38
N LEU A 19 -27.10 10.48 14.80
CA LEU A 19 -25.71 10.95 14.79
C LEU A 19 -25.58 12.18 13.90
N HIS A 20 -24.94 13.20 14.45
CA HIS A 20 -24.51 14.38 13.72
C HIS A 20 -22.98 14.49 13.86
N PRO A 21 -22.23 15.08 12.90
CA PRO A 21 -20.78 15.25 13.06
C PRO A 21 -20.40 16.02 14.35
N LEU A 22 -21.26 16.95 14.79
CA LEU A 22 -21.05 17.74 16.01
C LEU A 22 -21.49 17.04 17.30
N SER A 23 -21.99 15.81 17.23
CA SER A 23 -22.34 15.06 18.43
C SER A 23 -21.12 14.98 19.35
N PRO A 24 -21.25 15.26 20.67
CA PRO A 24 -20.11 15.29 21.57
C PRO A 24 -19.30 13.98 21.59
N GLU A 25 -19.96 12.83 21.38
CA GLU A 25 -19.33 11.48 21.31
C GLU A 25 -18.36 11.33 20.14
N VAL A 26 -18.59 12.10 19.08
CA VAL A 26 -17.79 12.10 17.85
C VAL A 26 -16.68 13.12 17.96
N ILE A 27 -17.04 14.37 18.21
CA ILE A 27 -16.12 15.52 18.15
C ILE A 27 -15.05 15.48 19.24
N SER A 28 -15.31 14.78 20.35
CA SER A 28 -14.35 14.58 21.44
C SER A 28 -13.14 13.75 20.98
N ARG A 29 -13.36 12.73 20.14
CA ARG A 29 -12.30 11.75 19.80
C ARG A 29 -11.84 11.81 18.36
N GLN A 30 -12.70 12.25 17.44
CA GLN A 30 -12.48 12.16 16.01
C GLN A 30 -12.68 13.51 15.32
N ALA A 31 -11.80 13.80 14.36
CA ALA A 31 -11.96 14.92 13.46
C ALA A 31 -13.07 14.68 12.43
N THR A 32 -13.87 15.71 12.14
CA THR A 32 -15.04 15.58 11.26
C THR A 32 -14.85 16.27 9.91
N ILE A 33 -13.93 17.24 9.86
CA ILE A 33 -13.63 18.03 8.65
C ILE A 33 -12.17 17.85 8.29
N ASN A 34 -11.89 17.68 7.00
CA ASN A 34 -10.53 17.70 6.46
C ASN A 34 -10.21 19.06 5.83
N ILE A 35 -9.15 19.71 6.30
CA ILE A 35 -8.66 20.99 5.80
C ILE A 35 -7.27 20.79 5.19
N GLY A 36 -7.14 21.04 3.89
CA GLY A 36 -5.85 20.94 3.21
C GLY A 36 -5.00 22.19 3.35
N THR A 37 -3.68 22.07 3.44
CA THR A 37 -2.77 23.20 3.23
C THR A 37 -2.08 23.11 1.88
N ILE A 38 -2.25 24.13 1.05
CA ILE A 38 -1.71 24.21 -0.31
C ILE A 38 -0.88 25.49 -0.50
N GLY A 39 0.04 25.50 -1.46
CA GLY A 39 0.92 26.64 -1.72
C GLY A 39 2.31 26.24 -2.20
N HIS A 40 3.12 27.21 -2.64
CA HIS A 40 4.47 27.00 -3.16
C HIS A 40 5.42 26.31 -2.15
N VAL A 41 6.53 25.77 -2.63
CA VAL A 41 7.62 25.25 -1.79
C VAL A 41 8.09 26.34 -0.82
N ALA A 42 8.46 25.95 0.41
CA ALA A 42 8.97 26.85 1.45
C ALA A 42 8.05 27.99 1.93
N HIS A 43 6.77 28.03 1.54
CA HIS A 43 5.79 28.97 2.10
C HIS A 43 5.37 28.69 3.56
N GLY A 44 5.83 27.59 4.16
CA GLY A 44 5.58 27.27 5.57
C GLY A 44 4.29 26.50 5.85
N LYS A 45 3.81 25.67 4.91
CA LYS A 45 2.61 24.82 5.05
C LYS A 45 2.64 23.96 6.32
N SER A 46 3.66 23.13 6.45
CA SER A 46 3.87 22.27 7.62
C SER A 46 4.03 23.06 8.92
N THR A 47 4.65 24.25 8.87
CA THR A 47 4.83 25.13 10.04
C THR A 47 3.49 25.68 10.53
N VAL A 48 2.59 26.10 9.63
CA VAL A 48 1.23 26.54 10.00
C VAL A 48 0.45 25.40 10.63
N VAL A 49 0.51 24.20 10.04
CA VAL A 49 -0.16 23.03 10.61
C VAL A 49 0.37 22.73 12.03
N LYS A 50 1.69 22.82 12.24
CA LYS A 50 2.31 22.67 13.56
C LYS A 50 1.91 23.78 14.53
N ALA A 51 1.74 25.02 14.06
CA ALA A 51 1.31 26.15 14.88
C ALA A 51 -0.12 25.96 15.40
N ILE A 52 -1.03 25.43 14.57
CA ILE A 52 -2.44 25.20 14.93
C ILE A 52 -2.61 23.91 15.75
N SER A 53 -2.05 22.79 15.29
CA SER A 53 -2.27 21.47 15.89
C SER A 53 -1.30 21.13 17.03
N GLY A 54 -0.14 21.78 17.08
CA GLY A 54 0.98 21.37 17.92
C GLY A 54 1.74 20.14 17.42
N VAL A 55 1.30 19.51 16.33
CA VAL A 55 1.85 18.25 15.82
C VAL A 55 2.74 18.52 14.60
N GLN A 56 3.91 17.91 14.57
CA GLN A 56 4.81 17.98 13.41
C GLN A 56 4.40 16.93 12.36
N THR A 57 4.09 17.40 11.15
CA THR A 57 3.64 16.55 10.03
C THR A 57 4.77 15.78 9.36
N VAL A 58 5.99 16.35 9.34
CA VAL A 58 7.19 15.73 8.78
C VAL A 58 7.71 14.67 9.73
N ARG A 59 7.54 13.39 9.37
CA ARG A 59 7.93 12.24 10.20
C ARG A 59 9.06 11.39 9.61
N PHE A 60 9.27 11.42 8.30
CA PHE A 60 10.27 10.57 7.66
C PHE A 60 11.65 11.23 7.67
N LYS A 61 12.69 10.45 7.93
CA LYS A 61 14.09 10.91 7.93
C LYS A 61 14.47 11.60 6.61
N ASN A 62 14.10 11.00 5.48
CA ASN A 62 14.37 11.56 4.15
C ASN A 62 13.68 12.92 3.91
N GLU A 63 12.52 13.15 4.52
CA GLU A 63 11.81 14.43 4.43
C GLU A 63 12.47 15.49 5.30
N LEU A 64 12.92 15.11 6.51
CA LEU A 64 13.66 15.98 7.43
C LEU A 64 14.99 16.42 6.82
N GLU A 65 15.76 15.50 6.23
CA GLU A 65 17.05 15.81 5.62
C GLU A 65 16.93 16.76 4.42
N ARG A 66 15.86 16.62 3.62
CA ARG A 66 15.65 17.43 2.42
C ARG A 66 14.82 18.69 2.65
N ASN A 67 14.28 18.88 3.85
CA ASN A 67 13.35 19.97 4.19
C ASN A 67 12.16 20.11 3.22
N ILE A 68 11.70 19.00 2.64
CA ILE A 68 10.53 18.94 1.75
C ILE A 68 9.55 17.88 2.23
N THR A 69 8.27 18.22 2.17
CA THR A 69 7.16 17.26 2.35
C THR A 69 7.08 16.40 1.09
N ILE A 70 7.20 15.08 1.23
CA ILE A 70 7.10 14.15 0.09
C ILE A 70 5.76 13.42 0.14
N LYS A 71 5.44 12.83 1.29
CA LYS A 71 4.16 12.18 1.55
C LYS A 71 3.18 13.17 2.16
N LEU A 72 1.89 12.85 2.07
CA LEU A 72 0.86 13.63 2.75
C LEU A 72 1.09 13.60 4.26
N GLY A 73 1.23 14.78 4.85
CA GLY A 73 1.35 14.97 6.29
C GLY A 73 -0.04 15.10 6.92
N TYR A 74 -0.20 14.59 8.14
CA TYR A 74 -1.48 14.60 8.83
C TYR A 74 -1.32 15.09 10.26
N ALA A 75 -2.27 15.91 10.71
CA ALA A 75 -2.36 16.40 12.08
C ALA A 75 -3.79 16.74 12.42
N ASN A 76 -4.24 16.40 13.62
CA ASN A 76 -5.58 16.73 14.08
C ASN A 76 -5.50 17.86 15.12
N ALA A 77 -6.50 18.74 15.14
CA ALA A 77 -6.58 19.86 16.08
C ALA A 77 -8.02 20.05 16.56
N LYS A 78 -8.17 20.29 17.86
CA LYS A 78 -9.44 20.69 18.48
C LYS A 78 -9.48 22.22 18.59
N ILE A 79 -10.55 22.81 18.09
CA ILE A 79 -10.81 24.26 18.15
C ILE A 79 -11.89 24.50 19.21
N TYR A 80 -11.52 25.33 20.18
CA TYR A 80 -12.36 25.73 21.29
C TYR A 80 -12.75 27.19 21.14
N ALA A 81 -13.92 27.53 21.68
CA ALA A 81 -14.33 28.90 21.89
C ALA A 81 -14.66 29.12 23.37
N CYS A 82 -14.30 30.29 23.89
CA CYS A 82 -14.75 30.71 25.21
C CYS A 82 -16.28 30.75 25.25
N GLU A 83 -16.89 30.24 26.33
CA GLU A 83 -18.35 30.31 26.53
C GLU A 83 -18.82 31.73 26.86
N ASP A 84 -17.93 32.57 27.40
CA ASP A 84 -18.25 33.95 27.74
C ASP A 84 -18.10 34.87 26.52
N GLU A 85 -19.21 35.45 26.07
CA GLU A 85 -19.24 36.41 24.95
C GLU A 85 -18.49 37.72 25.24
N ARG A 86 -18.17 38.00 26.51
CA ARG A 86 -17.36 39.17 26.90
C ARG A 86 -15.88 39.02 26.57
N CYS A 87 -15.42 37.81 26.23
CA CYS A 87 -14.05 37.57 25.84
C CYS A 87 -13.72 38.30 24.53
N PRO A 88 -12.63 39.09 24.46
CA PRO A 88 -12.32 39.88 23.28
C PRO A 88 -12.00 38.98 22.08
N ARG A 89 -12.60 39.29 20.93
CA ARG A 89 -12.19 38.72 19.64
C ARG A 89 -10.87 39.38 19.20
N PRO A 90 -9.87 38.61 18.74
CA PRO A 90 -9.90 37.21 18.32
C PRO A 90 -9.47 36.16 19.37
N MET A 91 -9.00 36.58 20.56
CA MET A 91 -8.43 35.68 21.59
C MET A 91 -9.42 34.67 22.18
N ALA A 92 -10.72 34.85 21.90
CA ALA A 92 -11.78 33.91 22.30
C ALA A 92 -11.67 32.52 21.65
N TYR A 93 -10.98 32.38 20.53
CA TYR A 93 -10.79 31.11 19.83
C TYR A 93 -9.38 30.58 20.04
N LYS A 94 -9.27 29.29 20.37
CA LYS A 94 -7.95 28.66 20.55
C LYS A 94 -7.94 27.24 20.01
N ALA A 95 -6.80 26.85 19.46
CA ALA A 95 -6.56 25.49 18.99
C ALA A 95 -5.58 24.76 19.90
N TYR A 96 -5.89 23.50 20.17
CA TYR A 96 -5.00 22.57 20.87
C TYR A 96 -4.96 21.23 20.11
N GLY A 97 -3.98 20.38 20.42
CA GLY A 97 -3.91 19.02 19.87
C GLY A 97 -5.06 18.12 20.35
N SER A 98 -5.26 16.99 19.67
CA SER A 98 -6.39 16.07 19.92
C SER A 98 -6.41 15.42 21.31
N GLY A 99 -5.28 15.41 22.02
CA GLY A 99 -5.16 14.83 23.36
C GLY A 99 -5.68 15.73 24.48
N LYS A 100 -6.07 16.98 24.19
CA LYS A 100 -6.62 17.91 25.17
C LYS A 100 -8.06 17.51 25.55
N GLU A 101 -8.39 17.73 26.81
CA GLU A 101 -9.72 17.53 27.42
C GLU A 101 -10.79 18.39 26.72
N ASP A 102 -12.06 17.96 26.76
CA ASP A 102 -13.13 18.60 25.99
C ASP A 102 -13.56 19.99 26.50
N ALA A 103 -13.29 20.30 27.78
CA ALA A 103 -13.64 21.58 28.39
C ALA A 103 -12.45 22.18 29.17
N PRO A 104 -11.39 22.65 28.47
CA PRO A 104 -10.26 23.29 29.13
C PRO A 104 -10.64 24.69 29.64
N LEU A 105 -9.89 25.17 30.64
CA LEU A 105 -9.97 26.55 31.11
C LEU A 105 -9.43 27.51 30.05
N CYS A 106 -9.97 28.73 30.04
CA CYS A 106 -9.53 29.79 29.14
C CYS A 106 -8.21 30.39 29.63
N ASP A 107 -7.21 30.51 28.75
CA ASP A 107 -5.91 31.12 29.10
C ASP A 107 -5.91 32.67 28.91
N VAL A 108 -7.07 33.28 28.66
CA VAL A 108 -7.16 34.73 28.38
C VAL A 108 -7.15 35.51 29.69
N PRO A 109 -6.27 36.53 29.85
CA PRO A 109 -6.21 37.35 31.05
C PRO A 109 -7.58 37.96 31.37
N GLY A 110 -8.09 37.72 32.59
CA GLY A 110 -9.41 38.17 33.04
C GLY A 110 -10.56 37.18 32.83
N PHE A 111 -10.35 36.06 32.14
CA PHE A 111 -11.36 35.02 31.90
C PHE A 111 -10.90 33.61 32.32
N GLU A 112 -9.89 33.52 33.20
CA GLU A 112 -9.22 32.26 33.58
C GLU A 112 -10.15 31.22 34.22
N ASN A 113 -11.26 31.66 34.83
CA ASN A 113 -12.27 30.79 35.44
C ASN A 113 -13.35 30.31 34.45
N CYS A 114 -13.36 30.83 33.22
CA CYS A 114 -14.32 30.44 32.19
C CYS A 114 -13.86 29.17 31.48
N ARG A 115 -14.80 28.25 31.24
CA ARG A 115 -14.53 27.05 30.43
C ARG A 115 -14.65 27.39 28.96
N MET A 116 -13.82 26.74 28.15
CA MET A 116 -13.96 26.76 26.71
C MET A 116 -14.78 25.58 26.23
N LYS A 117 -15.69 25.81 25.29
CA LYS A 117 -16.48 24.79 24.63
C LYS A 117 -15.78 24.31 23.36
N LEU A 118 -15.66 22.99 23.21
CA LEU A 118 -15.21 22.38 21.97
C LEU A 118 -16.23 22.64 20.85
N LEU A 119 -15.83 23.40 19.83
CA LEU A 119 -16.69 23.69 18.68
C LEU A 119 -16.42 22.75 17.51
N ARG A 120 -15.14 22.46 17.25
CA ARG A 120 -14.71 21.70 16.07
C ARG A 120 -13.50 20.82 16.37
N HIS A 121 -13.49 19.64 15.77
CA HIS A 121 -12.29 18.82 15.65
C HIS A 121 -11.95 18.71 14.17
N VAL A 122 -10.85 19.33 13.76
CA VAL A 122 -10.41 19.40 12.36
C VAL A 122 -9.18 18.52 12.15
N SER A 123 -9.10 17.96 10.95
CA SER A 123 -7.97 17.17 10.46
C SER A 123 -7.28 17.97 9.36
N PHE A 124 -5.99 18.25 9.53
CA PHE A 124 -5.18 18.92 8.53
C PHE A 124 -4.50 17.93 7.62
N VAL A 125 -4.62 18.17 6.32
CA VAL A 125 -3.92 17.44 5.26
C VAL A 125 -2.83 18.35 4.70
N ASP A 126 -1.58 18.09 5.09
CA ASP A 126 -0.41 18.83 4.64
C ASP A 126 0.04 18.31 3.28
N CYS A 127 -0.28 19.06 2.22
CA CYS A 127 0.08 18.70 0.86
C CYS A 127 1.50 19.14 0.50
N PRO A 128 2.25 18.31 -0.24
CA PRO A 128 3.51 18.72 -0.81
C PRO A 128 3.27 19.86 -1.81
N GLY A 129 4.16 20.87 -1.79
CA GLY A 129 4.08 22.01 -2.72
C GLY A 129 4.99 21.92 -3.93
N HIS A 130 5.81 20.87 -4.02
CA HIS A 130 6.77 20.71 -5.11
C HIS A 130 6.06 20.21 -6.37
N ASP A 131 6.39 20.79 -7.52
CA ASP A 131 5.80 20.43 -8.84
C ASP A 131 5.90 18.93 -9.20
N ILE A 132 6.99 18.26 -8.83
CA ILE A 132 7.18 16.80 -9.01
C ILE A 132 6.10 15.99 -8.28
N LEU A 133 5.55 16.52 -7.18
CA LEU A 133 4.64 15.82 -6.26
C LEU A 133 3.18 16.24 -6.44
N MET A 134 2.83 16.82 -7.60
CA MET A 134 1.46 17.21 -7.92
C MET A 134 0.47 16.05 -7.89
N ALA A 135 0.90 14.82 -8.23
CA ALA A 135 0.05 13.64 -8.09
C ALA A 135 -0.37 13.41 -6.64
N THR A 136 0.56 13.53 -5.70
CA THR A 136 0.29 13.40 -4.26
C THR A 136 -0.62 14.52 -3.76
N MET A 137 -0.45 15.75 -4.25
CA MET A 137 -1.31 16.89 -3.91
C MET A 137 -2.76 16.65 -4.38
N LEU A 138 -2.94 16.15 -5.60
CA LEU A 138 -4.26 15.81 -6.15
C LEU A 138 -4.93 14.68 -5.37
N ASN A 139 -4.17 13.67 -4.95
CA ASN A 139 -4.70 12.58 -4.12
C ASN A 139 -5.18 13.08 -2.75
N GLY A 140 -4.51 14.08 -2.18
CA GLY A 140 -4.94 14.77 -0.96
C GLY A 140 -6.15 15.67 -1.19
N ALA A 141 -6.20 16.37 -2.34
CA ALA A 141 -7.28 17.30 -2.69
C ALA A 141 -8.65 16.62 -2.81
N ALA A 142 -8.69 15.34 -3.21
CA ALA A 142 -9.92 14.57 -3.30
C ALA A 142 -10.65 14.36 -1.95
N ILE A 143 -9.97 14.59 -0.83
CA ILE A 143 -10.46 14.24 0.52
C ILE A 143 -10.71 15.47 1.39
N MET A 144 -10.24 16.63 0.93
CA MET A 144 -10.42 17.89 1.62
C MET A 144 -11.86 18.38 1.50
N ASP A 145 -12.38 18.97 2.56
CA ASP A 145 -13.65 19.70 2.55
C ASP A 145 -13.42 21.22 2.39
N GLY A 146 -12.22 21.69 2.78
CA GLY A 146 -11.77 23.06 2.61
C GLY A 146 -10.25 23.15 2.47
N ALA A 147 -9.75 24.30 2.04
CA ALA A 147 -8.33 24.51 1.80
C ALA A 147 -7.81 25.83 2.38
N LEU A 148 -6.58 25.79 2.90
CA LEU A 148 -5.76 26.93 3.28
C LEU A 148 -4.70 27.16 2.20
N LEU A 149 -4.81 28.28 1.50
CA LEU A 149 -3.82 28.69 0.50
C LEU A 149 -2.75 29.56 1.15
N LEU A 150 -1.55 29.03 1.31
CA LEU A 150 -0.43 29.77 1.88
C LEU A 150 0.37 30.50 0.80
N ILE A 151 0.54 31.80 1.01
CA ILE A 151 1.36 32.68 0.19
C ILE A 151 2.40 33.32 1.11
N ALA A 152 3.68 33.18 0.79
CA ALA A 152 4.74 33.78 1.59
C ALA A 152 4.85 35.28 1.28
N ALA A 153 4.99 36.09 2.33
CA ALA A 153 4.91 37.53 2.21
C ALA A 153 6.17 38.18 1.62
N ASN A 154 7.29 37.47 1.75
CA ASN A 154 8.60 37.86 1.23
C ASN A 154 8.78 37.56 -0.27
N GLU A 155 7.84 36.86 -0.92
CA GLU A 155 7.92 36.48 -2.33
C GLU A 155 6.90 37.23 -3.18
N SER A 156 7.23 37.42 -4.47
CA SER A 156 6.30 38.04 -5.41
C SER A 156 5.09 37.13 -5.66
N CYS A 157 3.91 37.74 -5.67
CA CYS A 157 2.66 37.09 -6.04
C CYS A 157 2.27 37.54 -7.47
N PRO A 158 1.82 36.64 -8.37
CA PRO A 158 1.58 35.21 -8.19
C PRO A 158 2.79 34.31 -8.52
N GLN A 159 2.97 33.25 -7.73
CA GLN A 159 3.91 32.17 -8.06
C GLN A 159 3.24 31.10 -8.95
N PRO A 160 3.98 30.47 -9.89
CA PRO A 160 3.41 29.46 -10.79
C PRO A 160 2.78 28.24 -10.10
N GLN A 161 3.32 27.80 -8.96
CA GLN A 161 2.75 26.67 -8.20
C GLN A 161 1.50 27.10 -7.41
N THR A 162 1.41 28.37 -7.00
CA THR A 162 0.21 28.90 -6.33
C THR A 162 -0.98 28.87 -7.28
N SER A 163 -0.79 29.24 -8.55
CA SER A 163 -1.84 29.15 -9.57
C SER A 163 -2.17 27.71 -9.94
N GLU A 164 -1.19 26.81 -10.00
CA GLU A 164 -1.42 25.39 -10.25
C GLU A 164 -2.24 24.72 -9.13
N HIS A 165 -1.90 24.96 -7.86
CA HIS A 165 -2.67 24.43 -6.73
C HIS A 165 -4.08 25.02 -6.66
N LEU A 166 -4.24 26.32 -6.94
CA LEU A 166 -5.56 26.96 -6.95
C LEU A 166 -6.45 26.35 -8.04
N ALA A 167 -5.92 26.15 -9.25
CA ALA A 167 -6.65 25.50 -10.34
C ALA A 167 -7.00 24.04 -10.02
N ALA A 168 -6.09 23.29 -9.38
CA ALA A 168 -6.35 21.92 -8.95
C ALA A 168 -7.52 21.85 -7.94
N VAL A 169 -7.56 22.77 -6.98
CA VAL A 169 -8.65 22.89 -5.99
C VAL A 169 -9.97 23.30 -6.64
N GLU A 170 -9.94 24.19 -7.64
CA GLU A 170 -11.11 24.58 -8.43
C GLU A 170 -11.69 23.39 -9.22
N ILE A 171 -10.84 22.58 -9.85
CA ILE A 171 -11.24 21.35 -10.55
C ILE A 171 -11.97 20.39 -9.60
N MET A 172 -11.45 20.23 -8.39
CA MET A 172 -12.07 19.39 -7.36
C MET A 172 -13.36 20.00 -6.78
N ARG A 173 -13.71 21.25 -7.15
CA ARG A 173 -14.87 22.05 -6.68
C ARG A 173 -14.87 22.30 -5.17
N LEU A 174 -13.70 22.56 -4.61
CA LEU A 174 -13.60 23.05 -3.25
C LEU A 174 -13.94 24.55 -3.24
N GLN A 175 -15.07 24.90 -2.62
CA GLN A 175 -15.56 26.29 -2.56
C GLN A 175 -14.99 27.04 -1.35
N HIS A 176 -14.66 26.33 -0.28
CA HIS A 176 -14.23 26.92 0.98
C HIS A 176 -12.71 27.06 1.03
N ILE A 177 -12.23 28.24 0.66
CA ILE A 177 -10.80 28.57 0.64
C ILE A 177 -10.56 29.75 1.59
N ILE A 178 -9.50 29.65 2.39
CA ILE A 178 -8.97 30.75 3.22
C ILE A 178 -7.53 30.98 2.78
N ILE A 179 -7.15 32.23 2.57
CA ILE A 179 -5.83 32.59 2.07
C ILE A 179 -5.03 33.11 3.25
N LEU A 180 -3.84 32.54 3.44
CA LEU A 180 -2.94 32.87 4.53
C LEU A 180 -1.69 33.53 3.97
N GLN A 181 -1.49 34.79 4.31
CA GLN A 181 -0.27 35.53 4.00
C GLN A 181 0.73 35.26 5.14
N ASN A 182 1.66 34.33 4.91
CA ASN A 182 2.60 33.85 5.92
C ASN A 182 3.95 34.60 5.83
N LYS A 183 4.78 34.56 6.89
CA LYS A 183 6.08 35.26 6.98
C LYS A 183 5.99 36.79 6.96
N VAL A 184 4.90 37.34 7.51
CA VAL A 184 4.74 38.79 7.65
C VAL A 184 5.77 39.40 8.61
N ASP A 185 6.40 38.58 9.45
CA ASP A 185 7.48 38.96 10.37
C ASP A 185 8.76 39.45 9.68
N LEU A 186 8.97 39.12 8.40
CA LEU A 186 10.19 39.47 7.66
C LEU A 186 10.05 40.76 6.84
N ILE A 187 8.84 41.31 6.71
CA ILE A 187 8.56 42.41 5.78
C ILE A 187 7.97 43.61 6.52
N GLN A 188 8.11 44.79 5.90
CA GLN A 188 7.45 46.00 6.37
C GLN A 188 5.97 46.01 5.98
N GLU A 189 5.17 46.74 6.76
CA GLU A 189 3.71 46.85 6.60
C GLU A 189 3.30 47.30 5.18
N ASN A 190 3.98 48.31 4.63
CA ASN A 190 3.69 48.81 3.28
C ASN A 190 3.83 47.72 2.20
N VAL A 191 4.85 46.86 2.33
CA VAL A 191 5.06 45.74 1.39
C VAL A 191 3.95 44.69 1.57
N ALA A 192 3.52 44.44 2.81
CA ALA A 192 2.45 43.49 3.11
C ALA A 192 1.11 43.94 2.48
N ILE A 193 0.79 45.22 2.57
CA ILE A 193 -0.43 45.82 1.97
C ILE A 193 -0.39 45.73 0.44
N ASN A 194 0.74 46.12 -0.17
CA ASN A 194 0.91 46.02 -1.63
C ASN A 194 0.75 44.58 -2.12
N GLN A 195 1.28 43.61 -1.37
CA GLN A 195 1.13 42.22 -1.71
C GLN A 195 -0.30 41.71 -1.49
N HIS A 196 -0.99 42.16 -0.45
CA HIS A 196 -2.40 41.86 -0.23
C HIS A 196 -3.27 42.31 -1.42
N GLU A 197 -3.03 43.51 -1.95
CA GLU A 197 -3.72 43.98 -3.16
C GLU A 197 -3.38 43.13 -4.39
N ALA A 198 -2.12 42.72 -4.55
CA ALA A 198 -1.70 41.84 -5.64
C ALA A 198 -2.38 40.46 -5.56
N ILE A 199 -2.51 39.91 -4.34
CA ILE A 199 -3.24 38.68 -4.07
C ILE A 199 -4.72 38.87 -4.46
N ARG A 200 -5.36 39.96 -4.03
CA ARG A 200 -6.76 40.24 -4.36
C ARG A 200 -6.98 40.36 -5.87
N LYS A 201 -6.10 41.05 -6.59
CA LYS A 201 -6.14 41.14 -8.07
C LYS A 201 -5.95 39.77 -8.74
N PHE A 202 -5.12 38.90 -8.17
CA PHE A 202 -4.88 37.55 -8.70
C PHE A 202 -6.10 36.64 -8.53
N ILE A 203 -6.85 36.80 -7.44
CA ILE A 203 -7.98 35.93 -7.12
C ILE A 203 -9.26 36.35 -7.86
N GLN A 204 -9.36 37.61 -8.27
CA GLN A 204 -10.49 38.13 -9.05
C GLN A 204 -10.80 37.23 -10.26
N GLY A 205 -12.05 36.76 -10.34
CA GLY A 205 -12.51 35.87 -11.40
C GLY A 205 -12.31 34.36 -11.15
N THR A 206 -11.77 33.97 -10.00
CA THR A 206 -11.67 32.56 -9.57
C THR A 206 -12.70 32.22 -8.49
N VAL A 207 -12.85 30.93 -8.15
CA VAL A 207 -13.72 30.46 -7.04
C VAL A 207 -13.36 31.10 -5.69
N ALA A 208 -12.14 31.59 -5.55
CA ALA A 208 -11.65 32.21 -4.31
C ALA A 208 -11.95 33.73 -4.20
N ASP A 209 -12.70 34.36 -5.10
CA ASP A 209 -12.92 35.83 -5.11
C ASP A 209 -13.40 36.40 -3.75
N ASN A 210 -14.25 35.64 -3.06
CA ASN A 210 -14.78 35.98 -1.73
C ASN A 210 -14.02 35.33 -0.55
N ALA A 211 -12.79 34.85 -0.79
CA ALA A 211 -11.94 34.24 0.23
C ALA A 211 -11.25 35.31 1.10
N PRO A 212 -11.28 35.19 2.43
CA PRO A 212 -10.56 36.11 3.31
C PRO A 212 -9.05 35.88 3.20
N VAL A 213 -8.30 36.98 3.21
CA VAL A 213 -6.83 36.97 3.27
C VAL A 213 -6.40 37.36 4.68
N VAL A 214 -5.77 36.44 5.40
CA VAL A 214 -5.34 36.63 6.79
C VAL A 214 -3.82 36.70 6.87
N PRO A 215 -3.24 37.81 7.36
CA PRO A 215 -1.80 37.92 7.61
C PRO A 215 -1.44 37.17 8.89
N ILE A 216 -0.47 36.26 8.80
CA ILE A 216 -0.02 35.41 9.91
C ILE A 216 1.51 35.29 9.94
N SER A 217 2.02 35.00 11.14
CA SER A 217 3.39 34.48 11.29
C SER A 217 3.32 33.09 11.92
N ALA A 218 3.53 32.06 11.10
CA ALA A 218 3.49 30.67 11.55
C ALA A 218 4.60 30.35 12.56
N GLN A 219 5.77 30.97 12.40
CA GLN A 219 6.94 30.71 13.24
C GLN A 219 6.76 31.28 14.66
N LEU A 220 6.29 32.52 14.74
CA LEU A 220 6.04 33.22 16.01
C LEU A 220 4.66 32.89 16.60
N LYS A 221 3.80 32.19 15.85
CA LYS A 221 2.41 31.85 16.21
C LYS A 221 1.52 33.07 16.44
N TYR A 222 1.76 34.16 15.71
CA TYR A 222 0.87 35.32 15.71
C TYR A 222 -0.33 35.11 14.78
N ASN A 223 -1.50 35.63 15.17
CA ASN A 223 -2.77 35.59 14.46
C ASN A 223 -3.32 34.18 14.15
N ILE A 224 -2.85 33.15 14.86
CA ILE A 224 -3.39 31.79 14.73
C ILE A 224 -4.84 31.71 15.23
N ASP A 225 -5.17 32.49 16.26
CA ASP A 225 -6.53 32.56 16.83
C ASP A 225 -7.54 33.08 15.80
N VAL A 226 -7.14 34.10 15.02
CA VAL A 226 -7.92 34.66 13.90
C VAL A 226 -8.17 33.59 12.84
N VAL A 227 -7.15 32.78 12.50
CA VAL A 227 -7.32 31.66 11.55
C VAL A 227 -8.32 30.64 12.09
N CYS A 228 -8.27 30.32 13.38
CA CYS A 228 -9.22 29.40 14.01
C CYS A 228 -10.65 29.94 13.94
N GLU A 229 -10.84 31.23 14.18
CA GLU A 229 -12.13 31.90 14.03
C GLU A 229 -12.66 31.81 12.58
N TYR A 230 -11.81 32.11 11.58
CA TYR A 230 -12.21 32.00 10.17
C TYR A 230 -12.50 30.56 9.75
N ILE A 231 -11.76 29.57 10.25
CA ILE A 231 -12.07 28.15 10.01
C ILE A 231 -13.47 27.83 10.52
N VAL A 232 -13.82 28.27 11.73
CA VAL A 232 -15.13 28.01 12.33
C VAL A 232 -16.26 28.72 11.60
N LYS A 233 -16.04 29.95 11.10
CA LYS A 233 -17.10 30.73 10.45
C LYS A 233 -17.28 30.44 8.96
N LYS A 234 -16.19 30.22 8.22
CA LYS A 234 -16.20 30.21 6.74
C LYS A 234 -16.32 28.81 6.14
N ILE A 235 -15.82 27.79 6.84
CA ILE A 235 -15.89 26.40 6.39
C ILE A 235 -17.10 25.76 7.08
N PRO A 236 -18.24 25.54 6.44
CA PRO A 236 -19.33 24.78 7.04
C PRO A 236 -18.94 23.30 7.13
N ILE A 237 -19.67 22.55 7.96
CA ILE A 237 -19.53 21.09 7.99
C ILE A 237 -20.32 20.55 6.79
N PRO A 238 -19.69 19.75 5.90
CA PRO A 238 -20.43 19.13 4.82
C PRO A 238 -21.44 18.13 5.38
N GLU A 239 -22.63 18.10 4.78
CA GLU A 239 -23.63 17.08 5.10
C GLU A 239 -23.14 15.73 4.58
N ARG A 240 -22.98 14.76 5.49
CA ARG A 240 -22.49 13.42 5.16
C ARG A 240 -23.55 12.38 5.51
N ASN A 241 -23.73 11.41 4.63
CA ASN A 241 -24.69 10.33 4.82
C ASN A 241 -24.10 9.24 5.73
N PHE A 242 -24.64 9.10 6.94
CA PHE A 242 -24.23 8.09 7.92
C PHE A 242 -24.88 6.71 7.69
N ILE A 243 -26.06 6.71 7.04
CA ILE A 243 -26.89 5.50 6.86
C ILE A 243 -26.40 4.65 5.68
N SER A 244 -25.79 5.29 4.67
CA SER A 244 -25.25 4.59 3.50
C SER A 244 -24.16 3.58 3.91
N PRO A 245 -23.92 2.53 3.12
CA PRO A 245 -22.85 1.58 3.40
C PRO A 245 -21.49 2.31 3.46
N PRO A 246 -20.59 1.86 4.34
CA PRO A 246 -19.32 2.53 4.58
C PRO A 246 -18.43 2.46 3.35
N ASN A 247 -17.90 3.62 2.96
CA ASN A 247 -16.94 3.76 1.88
C ASN A 247 -15.81 4.69 2.32
N MET A 248 -14.60 4.14 2.35
CA MET A 248 -13.38 4.78 2.78
C MET A 248 -12.35 4.76 1.67
N ILE A 249 -11.72 5.91 1.41
CA ILE A 249 -10.58 5.98 0.50
C ILE A 249 -9.29 5.86 1.32
N VAL A 250 -8.45 4.90 0.94
CA VAL A 250 -7.14 4.68 1.56
C VAL A 250 -6.11 5.62 0.94
N ILE A 251 -5.47 6.44 1.76
CA ILE A 251 -4.50 7.46 1.32
C ILE A 251 -3.08 7.09 1.72
N ARG A 252 -2.93 6.37 2.83
CA ARG A 252 -1.67 5.82 3.31
C ARG A 252 -1.88 4.43 3.87
N SER A 253 -0.84 3.62 3.85
CA SER A 253 -0.82 2.33 4.53
C SER A 253 0.48 2.14 5.27
N PHE A 254 0.36 1.55 6.46
CA PHE A 254 1.45 1.40 7.39
C PHE A 254 1.48 -0.03 7.93
N ASP A 255 2.68 -0.47 8.32
CA ASP A 255 2.79 -1.49 9.36
C ASP A 255 3.08 -0.79 10.70
N VAL A 256 2.58 -1.39 11.77
CA VAL A 256 2.84 -0.94 13.14
C VAL A 256 3.88 -1.81 13.83
N ASN A 257 4.31 -2.88 13.17
CA ASN A 257 5.24 -3.87 13.70
C ASN A 257 6.65 -3.29 13.64
N LYS A 258 7.32 -3.21 14.80
CA LYS A 258 8.71 -2.75 14.85
C LYS A 258 9.65 -3.93 14.62
N PRO A 259 10.87 -3.70 14.11
CA PRO A 259 11.89 -4.74 14.06
C PRO A 259 12.12 -5.33 15.46
N GLY A 260 12.18 -6.66 15.56
CA GLY A 260 12.39 -7.39 16.81
C GLY A 260 11.13 -7.92 17.50
N TYR A 261 9.94 -7.74 16.91
CA TYR A 261 8.71 -8.41 17.37
C TYR A 261 8.81 -9.92 17.12
N GLU A 262 8.33 -10.71 18.08
CA GLU A 262 8.13 -12.15 17.90
C GLU A 262 6.95 -12.42 16.95
N VAL A 263 6.94 -13.59 16.32
CA VAL A 263 5.92 -13.96 15.31
C VAL A 263 4.50 -13.91 15.91
N ASP A 264 4.35 -14.28 17.17
CA ASP A 264 3.06 -14.34 17.87
C ASP A 264 2.52 -12.94 18.26
N GLU A 265 3.39 -11.92 18.32
CA GLU A 265 3.01 -10.55 18.67
C GLU A 265 2.72 -9.65 17.45
N ILE A 266 2.83 -10.21 16.25
CA ILE A 266 2.62 -9.46 15.00
C ILE A 266 1.18 -8.98 14.93
N ARG A 267 1.04 -7.67 14.76
CA ARG A 267 -0.25 -7.04 14.47
C ARG A 267 -0.46 -6.98 12.96
N GLY A 268 -1.73 -7.03 12.55
CA GLY A 268 -2.08 -6.89 11.14
C GLY A 268 -1.80 -5.48 10.60
N GLY A 269 -1.94 -5.34 9.29
CA GLY A 269 -1.71 -4.10 8.57
C GLY A 269 -2.70 -2.99 8.91
N VAL A 270 -2.25 -1.74 8.77
CA VAL A 270 -3.09 -0.54 9.02
C VAL A 270 -3.32 0.21 7.72
N ALA A 271 -4.60 0.46 7.39
CA ALA A 271 -5.03 1.32 6.30
C ALA A 271 -5.44 2.68 6.85
N GLY A 272 -4.74 3.74 6.45
CA GLY A 272 -5.01 5.12 6.84
C GLY A 272 -5.73 5.88 5.72
N GLY A 273 -6.82 6.55 6.05
CA GLY A 273 -7.57 7.29 5.05
C GLY A 273 -8.77 8.03 5.59
N SER A 274 -9.68 8.42 4.71
CA SER A 274 -10.87 9.17 5.08
C SER A 274 -12.13 8.45 4.63
N ILE A 275 -13.13 8.45 5.50
CA ILE A 275 -14.45 7.88 5.23
C ILE A 275 -15.30 8.95 4.53
N LEU A 276 -15.80 8.64 3.34
CA LEU A 276 -16.67 9.53 2.58
C LEU A 276 -18.14 9.40 3.01
N ARG A 277 -18.61 8.17 3.21
CA ARG A 277 -20.00 7.85 3.59
C ARG A 277 -20.03 6.61 4.48
N GLY A 278 -21.08 6.50 5.27
CA GLY A 278 -21.32 5.40 6.19
C GLY A 278 -20.43 5.39 7.43
N VAL A 279 -20.83 4.61 8.44
CA VAL A 279 -20.10 4.50 9.71
C VAL A 279 -19.39 3.14 9.74
N LEU A 280 -18.08 3.15 10.03
CA LEU A 280 -17.32 1.92 10.26
C LEU A 280 -17.36 1.55 11.74
N LYS A 281 -17.51 0.26 12.04
CA LYS A 281 -17.53 -0.27 13.42
C LYS A 281 -16.36 -1.22 13.65
N VAL A 282 -15.84 -1.27 14.88
CA VAL A 282 -14.87 -2.30 15.27
C VAL A 282 -15.50 -3.70 15.11
N ASN A 283 -14.68 -4.69 14.73
CA ASN A 283 -15.08 -6.06 14.39
C ASN A 283 -15.93 -6.26 13.12
N GLN A 284 -16.19 -5.20 12.34
CA GLN A 284 -16.88 -5.33 11.06
C GLN A 284 -15.99 -6.01 10.01
N PHE A 285 -16.61 -6.83 9.14
CA PHE A 285 -15.96 -7.38 7.95
C PHE A 285 -15.92 -6.35 6.83
N ILE A 286 -14.76 -6.23 6.21
CA ILE A 286 -14.49 -5.26 5.15
C ILE A 286 -13.85 -5.94 3.95
N GLU A 287 -14.02 -5.32 2.79
CA GLU A 287 -13.29 -5.64 1.58
C GLU A 287 -12.50 -4.43 1.10
N VAL A 288 -11.35 -4.68 0.47
CA VAL A 288 -10.53 -3.67 -0.20
C VAL A 288 -10.49 -3.98 -1.70
N ARG A 289 -10.93 -3.01 -2.50
CA ARG A 289 -10.92 -3.07 -3.98
C ARG A 289 -10.04 -1.95 -4.54
N PRO A 290 -9.31 -2.17 -5.65
CA PRO A 290 -9.26 -3.37 -6.51
C PRO A 290 -8.48 -4.56 -5.91
N GLY A 291 -7.81 -4.38 -4.77
CA GLY A 291 -7.12 -5.45 -4.04
C GLY A 291 -5.79 -5.85 -4.68
N ILE A 292 -5.56 -7.15 -4.79
CA ILE A 292 -4.34 -7.72 -5.39
C ILE A 292 -4.54 -7.82 -6.90
N VAL A 293 -3.66 -7.14 -7.64
CA VAL A 293 -3.67 -7.14 -9.11
C VAL A 293 -2.57 -8.08 -9.58
N VAL A 294 -2.96 -9.18 -10.21
CA VAL A 294 -2.04 -10.14 -10.85
C VAL A 294 -2.23 -10.05 -12.36
N LYS A 295 -1.12 -10.09 -13.10
CA LYS A 295 -1.16 -10.19 -14.56
C LYS A 295 -0.85 -11.63 -14.94
N ASP A 296 -1.76 -12.28 -15.64
CA ASP A 296 -1.54 -13.63 -16.17
C ASP A 296 -0.54 -13.57 -17.34
N GLU A 297 0.04 -14.72 -17.72
CA GLU A 297 1.04 -14.83 -18.81
C GLU A 297 0.51 -14.32 -20.17
N SER A 298 -0.81 -14.35 -20.38
CA SER A 298 -1.48 -13.80 -21.56
C SER A 298 -1.68 -12.28 -21.52
N GLY A 299 -1.24 -11.59 -20.45
CA GLY A 299 -1.40 -10.15 -20.27
C GLY A 299 -2.76 -9.72 -19.72
N ASN A 300 -3.65 -10.66 -19.42
CA ASN A 300 -4.94 -10.37 -18.79
C ASN A 300 -4.73 -9.98 -17.32
N ILE A 301 -5.44 -8.95 -16.89
CA ILE A 301 -5.37 -8.43 -15.52
C ILE A 301 -6.42 -9.14 -14.69
N LYS A 302 -6.02 -9.91 -13.68
CA LYS A 302 -6.93 -10.52 -12.69
C LYS A 302 -6.87 -9.73 -11.39
N CYS A 303 -8.03 -9.27 -10.94
CA CYS A 303 -8.16 -8.52 -9.68
C CYS A 303 -8.82 -9.41 -8.63
N THR A 304 -8.17 -9.60 -7.50
CA THR A 304 -8.75 -10.31 -6.35
C THR A 304 -8.89 -9.35 -5.18
N PRO A 305 -10.12 -9.09 -4.68
CA PRO A 305 -10.35 -8.21 -3.54
C PRO A 305 -9.73 -8.81 -2.28
N ILE A 306 -9.29 -7.94 -1.37
CA ILE A 306 -8.74 -8.37 -0.08
C ILE A 306 -9.86 -8.31 0.94
N TYR A 307 -10.21 -9.44 1.54
CA TYR A 307 -11.17 -9.51 2.64
C TYR A 307 -10.43 -9.46 3.98
N SER A 308 -10.95 -8.66 4.91
CA SER A 308 -10.36 -8.52 6.24
C SER A 308 -11.41 -8.15 7.29
N ARG A 309 -11.00 -8.15 8.55
CA ARG A 309 -11.82 -7.70 9.68
C ARG A 309 -11.15 -6.52 10.36
N ILE A 310 -11.94 -5.54 10.78
CA ILE A 310 -11.46 -4.39 11.55
C ILE A 310 -11.16 -4.84 12.98
N VAL A 311 -9.89 -4.69 13.39
CA VAL A 311 -9.44 -5.00 14.76
C VAL A 311 -9.56 -3.77 15.65
N SER A 312 -9.19 -2.59 15.13
CA SER A 312 -9.15 -1.36 15.92
C SER A 312 -9.29 -0.14 15.02
N LEU A 313 -9.88 0.93 15.53
CA LEU A 313 -9.99 2.22 14.84
C LEU A 313 -9.23 3.28 15.65
N TYR A 314 -8.36 4.04 14.99
CA TYR A 314 -7.58 5.10 15.62
C TYR A 314 -7.74 6.43 14.89
N ALA A 315 -8.07 7.49 15.65
CA ALA A 315 -7.90 8.86 15.21
C ALA A 315 -6.68 9.45 15.93
N GLU A 316 -5.56 9.54 15.22
CA GLU A 316 -4.27 9.98 15.76
C GLU A 316 -3.78 9.12 16.94
N GLN A 317 -4.06 9.53 18.18
CA GLN A 317 -3.72 8.79 19.41
C GLN A 317 -4.96 8.28 20.15
N ASN A 318 -6.15 8.65 19.69
CA ASN A 318 -7.41 8.32 20.34
C ASN A 318 -7.95 7.03 19.71
N GLU A 319 -8.30 6.07 20.56
CA GLU A 319 -8.99 4.84 20.15
C GLU A 319 -10.49 5.10 20.01
N LEU A 320 -11.07 4.58 18.93
CA LEU A 320 -12.46 4.73 18.53
C LEU A 320 -13.15 3.36 18.47
N GLN A 321 -14.42 3.31 18.87
CA GLN A 321 -15.26 2.12 18.72
C GLN A 321 -16.06 2.15 17.41
N PHE A 322 -16.46 3.34 16.98
CA PHE A 322 -17.04 3.58 15.67
C PHE A 322 -16.39 4.82 15.05
N ALA A 323 -16.35 4.85 13.74
CA ALA A 323 -15.72 5.88 12.95
C ALA A 323 -16.76 6.51 12.02
N VAL A 324 -16.95 7.83 12.15
CA VAL A 324 -17.86 8.57 11.30
C VAL A 324 -17.21 8.99 9.98
N PRO A 325 -18.01 9.30 8.93
CA PRO A 325 -17.55 10.05 7.78
C PRO A 325 -16.83 11.33 8.17
N GLY A 326 -15.60 11.50 7.67
CA GLY A 326 -14.77 12.66 7.94
C GLY A 326 -13.51 12.34 8.69
N GLY A 327 -12.63 13.33 8.74
CA GLY A 327 -11.32 13.20 9.34
C GLY A 327 -10.46 12.14 8.68
N LEU A 328 -9.33 11.87 9.33
CA LEU A 328 -8.40 10.82 8.94
C LEU A 328 -8.34 9.77 10.04
N ILE A 329 -8.52 8.53 9.63
CA ILE A 329 -8.68 7.38 10.52
C ILE A 329 -7.70 6.30 10.08
N GLY A 330 -6.99 5.75 11.07
CA GLY A 330 -6.21 4.53 10.92
C GLY A 330 -7.08 3.34 11.26
N VAL A 331 -7.44 2.56 10.24
CA VAL A 331 -8.16 1.30 10.39
C VAL A 331 -7.13 0.18 10.54
N GLY A 332 -7.02 -0.35 11.74
CA GLY A 332 -6.25 -1.56 12.02
C GLY A 332 -7.03 -2.79 11.56
N THR A 333 -6.42 -3.59 10.70
CA THR A 333 -7.06 -4.73 10.04
C THR A 333 -6.32 -6.02 10.32
N THR A 334 -6.95 -7.16 10.03
CA THR A 334 -6.28 -8.47 10.04
C THR A 334 -5.51 -8.76 8.75
N MET A 335 -5.33 -7.77 7.87
CA MET A 335 -4.57 -7.95 6.62
C MET A 335 -3.10 -8.25 6.91
N ASP A 336 -2.46 -8.98 6.01
CA ASP A 336 -1.02 -9.22 6.07
C ASP A 336 -0.25 -7.88 6.02
N PRO A 337 0.64 -7.60 7.00
CA PRO A 337 1.47 -6.40 7.02
C PRO A 337 2.30 -6.17 5.74
N THR A 338 2.63 -7.22 4.99
CA THR A 338 3.38 -7.11 3.73
C THR A 338 2.59 -6.38 2.62
N LEU A 339 1.26 -6.44 2.68
CA LEU A 339 0.37 -5.74 1.75
C LEU A 339 0.23 -4.26 2.12
N THR A 340 0.38 -3.90 3.39
CA THR A 340 0.25 -2.51 3.87
C THR A 340 1.59 -1.78 3.99
N ARG A 341 2.71 -2.47 3.77
CA ARG A 341 4.04 -1.88 3.86
C ARG A 341 4.26 -0.80 2.80
N ALA A 342 4.80 0.34 3.23
CA ALA A 342 5.28 1.43 2.37
C ALA A 342 4.23 1.97 1.38
N ASP A 343 3.01 2.26 1.85
CA ASP A 343 1.99 2.93 1.04
C ASP A 343 1.52 2.11 -0.20
N ARG A 344 1.54 0.78 -0.13
CA ARG A 344 1.07 -0.11 -1.21
C ARG A 344 -0.45 -0.06 -1.46
N LEU A 345 -1.25 0.25 -0.45
CA LEU A 345 -2.72 0.35 -0.57
C LEU A 345 -3.21 1.76 -0.94
N VAL A 346 -2.32 2.67 -1.32
CA VAL A 346 -2.73 4.05 -1.64
C VAL A 346 -3.62 4.11 -2.88
N GLY A 347 -4.73 4.80 -2.75
CA GLY A 347 -5.75 4.94 -3.79
C GLY A 347 -6.73 3.77 -3.85
N GLN A 348 -6.57 2.73 -3.02
CA GLN A 348 -7.57 1.67 -2.92
C GLN A 348 -8.79 2.14 -2.11
N VAL A 349 -9.92 1.49 -2.37
CA VAL A 349 -11.20 1.76 -1.73
C VAL A 349 -11.51 0.62 -0.76
N LEU A 350 -11.84 0.98 0.47
CA LEU A 350 -12.19 0.07 1.56
C LEU A 350 -13.66 0.29 1.93
N GLY A 351 -14.42 -0.78 2.05
CA GLY A 351 -15.83 -0.69 2.45
C GLY A 351 -16.39 -2.00 2.96
N GLU A 352 -17.69 -2.01 3.20
CA GLU A 352 -18.40 -3.23 3.57
C GLU A 352 -18.45 -4.23 2.41
N VAL A 353 -18.37 -5.52 2.75
CA VAL A 353 -18.33 -6.62 1.79
C VAL A 353 -19.54 -6.57 0.86
N GLY A 354 -19.30 -6.49 -0.44
CA GLY A 354 -20.33 -6.48 -1.47
C GLY A 354 -20.96 -5.11 -1.77
N SER A 355 -20.58 -4.06 -1.03
CA SER A 355 -21.13 -2.70 -1.21
C SER A 355 -20.28 -1.80 -2.11
N LEU A 356 -19.05 -2.20 -2.40
CA LEU A 356 -18.11 -1.36 -3.15
C LEU A 356 -18.44 -1.31 -4.66
N PRO A 357 -18.06 -0.20 -5.32
CA PRO A 357 -18.27 -0.05 -6.75
C PRO A 357 -17.44 -1.04 -7.59
N GLU A 358 -17.78 -1.09 -8.88
CA GLU A 358 -17.14 -1.95 -9.86
C GLU A 358 -15.68 -1.51 -10.13
N VAL A 359 -14.88 -2.45 -10.61
CA VAL A 359 -13.48 -2.22 -10.97
C VAL A 359 -13.38 -2.06 -12.48
N PHE A 360 -12.83 -0.93 -12.93
CA PHE A 360 -12.68 -0.58 -14.33
C PHE A 360 -11.25 -0.82 -14.81
N VAL A 361 -11.11 -1.37 -16.02
CA VAL A 361 -9.82 -1.52 -16.74
C VAL A 361 -9.73 -0.55 -17.91
N GLU A 362 -10.86 -0.24 -18.54
CA GLU A 362 -10.98 0.80 -19.55
C GLU A 362 -11.99 1.84 -19.09
N LEU A 363 -11.69 3.11 -19.33
CA LEU A 363 -12.56 4.23 -18.99
C LEU A 363 -12.90 5.04 -20.23
N GLU A 364 -14.15 5.47 -20.31
CA GLU A 364 -14.63 6.50 -21.21
C GLU A 364 -14.85 7.77 -20.40
N VAL A 365 -14.07 8.79 -20.72
CA VAL A 365 -14.00 10.03 -19.94
C VAL A 365 -14.36 11.21 -20.83
N ASN A 366 -15.21 12.09 -20.31
CA ASN A 366 -15.41 13.41 -20.88
C ASN A 366 -14.33 14.34 -20.32
N PHE A 367 -13.49 14.92 -21.17
CA PHE A 367 -12.32 15.69 -20.75
C PHE A 367 -12.36 17.14 -21.25
N PHE A 368 -11.80 18.03 -20.44
CA PHE A 368 -11.60 19.43 -20.73
C PHE A 368 -10.13 19.79 -20.52
N LEU A 369 -9.50 20.36 -21.56
CA LEU A 369 -8.11 20.80 -21.51
C LEU A 369 -8.01 22.27 -21.12
N LEU A 370 -7.01 22.61 -20.32
CA LEU A 370 -6.68 23.98 -19.97
C LEU A 370 -6.13 24.72 -21.18
N ARG A 371 -6.39 26.04 -21.27
CA ARG A 371 -5.89 26.86 -22.38
C ARG A 371 -4.35 27.01 -22.36
N ARG A 372 -3.77 27.04 -21.17
CA ARG A 372 -2.33 27.20 -20.93
C ARG A 372 -1.85 26.18 -19.90
N LEU A 373 -0.61 25.73 -20.05
CA LEU A 373 0.08 24.92 -19.04
C LEU A 373 0.30 25.77 -17.79
N LEU A 374 -0.10 25.23 -16.65
CA LEU A 374 0.15 25.82 -15.35
C LEU A 374 1.54 25.40 -14.85
N GLY A 375 2.16 26.20 -13.98
CA GLY A 375 3.43 25.85 -13.35
C GLY A 375 4.72 26.06 -14.18
N VAL A 376 4.65 26.58 -15.41
CA VAL A 376 5.85 26.93 -16.21
C VAL A 376 6.12 28.43 -16.13
N ARG A 377 7.33 28.85 -15.74
CA ARG A 377 7.77 30.25 -15.92
C ARG A 377 8.18 30.46 -17.37
N THR A 378 7.28 30.95 -18.21
CA THR A 378 7.64 31.41 -19.56
C THR A 378 8.39 32.73 -19.45
N LYS A 379 9.73 32.68 -19.60
CA LYS A 379 10.51 33.87 -19.94
C LYS A 379 10.20 34.25 -21.39
N GLY A 380 9.26 35.15 -21.61
CA GLY A 380 9.18 35.98 -22.82
C GLY A 380 8.77 35.34 -24.16
N SER A 381 8.05 34.22 -24.20
CA SER A 381 7.44 33.74 -25.46
C SER A 381 6.08 33.09 -25.27
N GLU A 382 5.04 33.76 -25.75
CA GLU A 382 3.63 33.38 -25.61
C GLU A 382 3.25 32.05 -26.29
N LYS A 383 4.15 31.49 -27.12
CA LYS A 383 3.86 30.28 -27.92
C LYS A 383 4.20 28.95 -27.24
N GLN A 384 5.01 28.91 -26.18
CA GLN A 384 5.40 27.64 -25.53
C GLN A 384 4.43 27.16 -24.44
N GLY A 385 3.38 27.91 -24.13
CA GLY A 385 2.47 27.61 -23.03
C GLY A 385 1.15 26.93 -23.40
N LYS A 386 0.82 26.72 -24.70
CA LYS A 386 -0.50 26.19 -25.09
C LYS A 386 -0.56 24.67 -24.95
N VAL A 387 -1.61 24.16 -24.32
CA VAL A 387 -1.85 22.71 -24.20
C VAL A 387 -2.25 22.14 -25.56
N SER A 388 -1.50 21.15 -26.06
CA SER A 388 -1.85 20.42 -27.27
C SER A 388 -2.97 19.40 -27.01
N LYS A 389 -3.76 19.10 -28.04
CA LYS A 389 -4.82 18.08 -27.97
C LYS A 389 -4.25 16.69 -27.63
N LEU A 390 -5.11 15.78 -27.18
CA LEU A 390 -4.73 14.40 -26.87
C LEU A 390 -4.45 13.61 -28.16
N VAL A 391 -3.39 12.80 -28.17
CA VAL A 391 -3.00 11.97 -29.31
C VAL A 391 -3.24 10.49 -28.97
N LYS A 392 -3.69 9.70 -29.96
CA LYS A 392 -3.87 8.25 -29.79
C LYS A 392 -2.52 7.58 -29.54
N GLY A 393 -2.47 6.62 -28.63
CA GLY A 393 -1.26 5.91 -28.21
C GLY A 393 -0.41 6.65 -27.17
N GLU A 394 -0.75 7.89 -26.82
CA GLU A 394 -0.06 8.65 -25.78
C GLU A 394 -0.33 8.05 -24.38
N ILE A 395 0.69 8.10 -23.51
CA ILE A 395 0.56 7.71 -22.10
C ILE A 395 0.35 8.98 -21.26
N LEU A 396 -0.77 9.04 -20.56
CA LEU A 396 -1.13 10.09 -19.63
C LEU A 396 -1.13 9.54 -18.21
N MET A 397 -0.97 10.42 -17.23
CA MET A 397 -1.21 10.08 -15.83
C MET A 397 -2.61 10.58 -15.46
N LEU A 398 -3.43 9.67 -14.95
CA LEU A 398 -4.76 9.94 -14.43
C LEU A 398 -4.71 9.90 -12.91
N ASN A 399 -5.25 10.95 -12.28
CA ASN A 399 -5.57 10.92 -10.86
C ASN A 399 -7.09 10.84 -10.74
N ILE A 400 -7.57 9.69 -10.23
CA ILE A 400 -8.98 9.37 -10.03
C ILE A 400 -9.17 9.23 -8.53
N GLY A 401 -9.88 10.17 -7.90
CA GLY A 401 -9.94 10.25 -6.43
C GLY A 401 -8.54 10.38 -5.83
N SER A 402 -8.11 9.37 -5.07
CA SER A 402 -6.75 9.28 -4.51
C SER A 402 -5.84 8.26 -5.21
N MET A 403 -6.27 7.66 -6.32
CA MET A 403 -5.48 6.71 -7.08
C MET A 403 -4.81 7.40 -8.27
N SER A 404 -3.49 7.24 -8.37
CA SER A 404 -2.69 7.69 -9.51
C SER A 404 -2.36 6.49 -10.41
N THR A 405 -2.83 6.49 -11.65
CA THR A 405 -2.54 5.42 -12.62
C THR A 405 -2.13 5.97 -13.97
N GLY A 406 -1.25 5.25 -14.67
CA GLY A 406 -0.92 5.53 -16.06
C GLY A 406 -2.01 4.99 -16.97
N ALA A 407 -2.44 5.78 -17.94
CA ALA A 407 -3.43 5.37 -18.93
C ALA A 407 -2.94 5.63 -20.35
N ARG A 408 -3.19 4.68 -21.26
CA ARG A 408 -2.94 4.83 -22.68
C ARG A 408 -4.20 5.31 -23.38
N VAL A 409 -4.07 6.35 -24.20
CA VAL A 409 -5.19 6.86 -25.00
C VAL A 409 -5.46 5.92 -26.18
N LEU A 410 -6.62 5.27 -26.22
CA LEU A 410 -6.99 4.40 -27.34
C LEU A 410 -7.65 5.21 -28.47
N ALA A 411 -8.64 6.02 -28.10
CA ALA A 411 -9.40 6.83 -29.04
C ALA A 411 -9.76 8.18 -28.41
N VAL A 412 -9.79 9.21 -29.24
CA VAL A 412 -10.23 10.56 -28.88
C VAL A 412 -11.28 10.98 -29.90
N ARG A 413 -12.44 11.42 -29.43
CA ARG A 413 -13.57 11.93 -30.22
C ARG A 413 -14.05 13.24 -29.58
N ASN A 414 -13.68 14.38 -30.15
CA ASN A 414 -13.97 15.71 -29.60
C ASN A 414 -13.62 15.79 -28.10
N ASP A 415 -14.63 15.80 -27.23
CA ASP A 415 -14.48 15.93 -25.77
C ASP A 415 -14.52 14.57 -25.04
N LEU A 416 -14.70 13.45 -25.75
CA LEU A 416 -14.68 12.10 -25.20
C LEU A 416 -13.36 11.40 -25.53
N ALA A 417 -12.75 10.76 -24.53
CA ALA A 417 -11.58 9.92 -24.69
C ALA A 417 -11.82 8.54 -24.11
N LYS A 418 -11.41 7.50 -24.85
CA LYS A 418 -11.34 6.13 -24.35
C LYS A 418 -9.90 5.84 -23.92
N LEU A 419 -9.74 5.48 -22.65
CA LEU A 419 -8.47 5.32 -21.96
C LEU A 419 -8.34 3.89 -21.43
N GLN A 420 -7.22 3.24 -21.73
CA GLN A 420 -6.87 1.93 -21.16
C GLN A 420 -5.96 2.13 -19.97
N LEU A 421 -6.34 1.61 -18.81
CA LEU A 421 -5.60 1.78 -17.56
C LEU A 421 -4.49 0.74 -17.44
N THR A 422 -3.34 1.15 -16.89
CA THR A 422 -2.23 0.22 -16.61
C THR A 422 -2.48 -0.60 -15.35
N SER A 423 -3.14 0.02 -14.37
CA SER A 423 -3.67 -0.61 -13.17
C SER A 423 -5.17 -0.38 -13.07
N PRO A 424 -5.95 -1.40 -12.70
CA PRO A 424 -7.39 -1.31 -12.57
C PRO A 424 -7.78 -0.34 -11.44
N VAL A 425 -8.89 0.39 -11.60
CA VAL A 425 -9.37 1.39 -10.63
C VAL A 425 -10.75 0.99 -10.12
N CYS A 426 -11.00 1.10 -8.81
CA CYS A 426 -12.34 1.03 -8.24
C CYS A 426 -12.90 2.46 -8.13
N THR A 427 -13.95 2.78 -8.88
CA THR A 427 -14.49 4.16 -8.96
C THR A 427 -15.97 4.12 -9.33
N SER A 428 -16.69 5.23 -9.09
CA SER A 428 -18.09 5.37 -9.48
C SER A 428 -18.24 6.21 -10.75
N LYS A 429 -19.32 5.98 -11.51
CA LYS A 429 -19.66 6.84 -12.67
C LYS A 429 -19.86 8.29 -12.20
N GLY A 430 -19.36 9.25 -12.96
CA GLY A 430 -19.41 10.68 -12.65
C GLY A 430 -18.28 11.20 -11.76
N GLU A 431 -17.38 10.33 -11.29
CA GLU A 431 -16.22 10.77 -10.51
C GLU A 431 -15.26 11.61 -11.38
N LYS A 432 -14.66 12.62 -10.76
CA LYS A 432 -13.79 13.56 -11.44
C LYS A 432 -12.38 12.99 -11.56
N ILE A 433 -11.73 13.35 -12.66
CA ILE A 433 -10.36 12.94 -12.94
C ILE A 433 -9.51 14.17 -13.25
N ALA A 434 -8.26 14.15 -12.81
CA ALA A 434 -7.25 15.10 -13.26
C ALA A 434 -6.33 14.42 -14.28
N LEU A 435 -6.08 15.10 -15.39
CA LEU A 435 -5.26 14.63 -16.49
C LEU A 435 -3.91 15.32 -16.44
N SER A 436 -2.85 14.53 -16.36
CA SER A 436 -1.47 15.01 -16.37
C SER A 436 -0.68 14.43 -17.53
N ARG A 437 0.13 15.27 -18.18
CA ARG A 437 1.01 14.91 -19.29
C ARG A 437 2.47 15.07 -18.86
N ARG A 438 3.34 14.22 -19.39
CA ARG A 438 4.78 14.33 -19.15
C ARG A 438 5.39 15.41 -20.04
N VAL A 439 5.88 16.49 -19.45
CA VAL A 439 6.58 17.60 -20.12
C VAL A 439 7.90 17.84 -19.39
N GLU A 440 9.02 17.92 -20.12
CA GLU A 440 10.35 18.15 -19.53
C GLU A 440 10.69 17.16 -18.40
N LYS A 441 10.34 15.88 -18.57
CA LYS A 441 10.48 14.77 -17.59
C LYS A 441 9.53 14.81 -16.40
N HIS A 442 8.78 15.88 -16.18
CA HIS A 442 7.83 16.03 -15.06
C HIS A 442 6.38 15.85 -15.51
N TRP A 443 5.52 15.38 -14.60
CA TRP A 443 4.08 15.33 -14.85
C TRP A 443 3.47 16.70 -14.57
N ARG A 444 2.82 17.29 -15.57
CA ARG A 444 2.14 18.58 -15.45
C ARG A 444 0.66 18.43 -15.71
N LEU A 445 -0.16 19.15 -14.96
CA LEU A 445 -1.60 19.15 -15.11
C LEU A 445 -1.99 19.81 -16.45
N ILE A 446 -2.73 19.08 -17.30
CA ILE A 446 -3.19 19.58 -18.60
C ILE A 446 -4.69 19.84 -18.66
N GLY A 447 -5.46 19.21 -17.78
CA GLY A 447 -6.91 19.24 -17.85
C GLY A 447 -7.56 18.40 -16.77
N TRP A 448 -8.88 18.32 -16.86
CA TRP A 448 -9.71 17.52 -15.98
C TRP A 448 -10.82 16.86 -16.77
N GLY A 449 -11.50 15.90 -16.17
CA GLY A 449 -12.63 15.23 -16.81
C GLY A 449 -13.57 14.58 -15.81
N GLN A 450 -14.57 13.90 -16.33
CA GLN A 450 -15.52 13.09 -15.58
C GLN A 450 -15.70 11.74 -16.25
N ILE A 451 -15.78 10.69 -15.44
CA ILE A 451 -16.01 9.33 -15.92
C ILE A 451 -17.47 9.18 -16.35
N GLN A 452 -17.70 8.73 -17.58
CA GLN A 452 -19.05 8.47 -18.11
C GLN A 452 -19.38 6.99 -18.03
N ALA A 453 -18.50 6.16 -18.60
CA ALA A 453 -18.65 4.72 -18.67
C ALA A 453 -17.27 4.05 -18.68
N GLY A 454 -17.25 2.72 -18.68
CA GLY A 454 -16.02 1.96 -18.76
C GLY A 454 -16.28 0.47 -18.86
N THR A 455 -15.25 -0.27 -19.24
CA THR A 455 -15.28 -1.74 -19.26
C THR A 455 -14.91 -2.23 -17.87
N THR A 456 -15.83 -2.96 -17.25
CA THR A 456 -15.67 -3.53 -15.91
C THR A 456 -14.98 -4.88 -15.98
N LEU A 457 -14.32 -5.24 -14.88
CA LEU A 457 -13.79 -6.58 -14.68
C LEU A 457 -14.70 -7.34 -13.72
N ASP A 458 -15.13 -8.53 -14.11
CA ASP A 458 -15.90 -9.40 -13.22
C ASP A 458 -14.99 -9.90 -12.09
N ILE A 459 -15.33 -9.47 -10.88
CA ILE A 459 -14.62 -9.88 -9.68
C ILE A 459 -15.27 -11.18 -9.20
N PRO A 460 -14.51 -12.25 -8.93
CA PRO A 460 -15.07 -13.47 -8.37
C PRO A 460 -15.81 -13.14 -7.07
N PRO A 461 -17.05 -13.63 -6.88
CA PRO A 461 -17.83 -13.33 -5.68
C PRO A 461 -17.10 -13.80 -4.44
N ALA A 462 -17.26 -13.06 -3.35
CA ALA A 462 -16.74 -13.45 -2.04
C ALA A 462 -17.22 -14.88 -1.73
N ARG A 463 -16.29 -15.83 -1.57
CA ARG A 463 -16.61 -17.08 -0.89
C ARG A 463 -16.75 -16.74 0.58
N VAL A 464 -17.90 -16.21 0.98
CA VAL A 464 -18.26 -16.18 2.40
C VAL A 464 -18.44 -17.64 2.77
N ALA A 465 -17.43 -18.21 3.41
CA ALA A 465 -17.59 -19.45 4.15
C ALA A 465 -18.51 -19.13 5.33
N THR A 466 -19.82 -19.04 5.06
CA THR A 466 -20.79 -19.24 6.12
C THR A 466 -20.59 -20.68 6.56
N CYS A 467 -19.88 -20.87 7.67
CA CYS A 467 -20.13 -22.02 8.53
C CYS A 467 -21.56 -21.85 9.07
N GLU A 468 -22.56 -22.09 8.22
CA GLU A 468 -23.89 -22.45 8.67
C GLU A 468 -23.71 -23.78 9.40
N TRP A 469 -23.59 -23.69 10.72
CA TRP A 469 -24.06 -24.75 11.57
C TRP A 469 -25.53 -24.93 11.23
N LEU A 470 -25.81 -25.84 10.30
CA LEU A 470 -27.13 -26.43 10.13
C LEU A 470 -27.50 -27.03 11.49
N ASN A 471 -28.22 -26.23 12.28
CA ASN A 471 -29.01 -26.70 13.40
C ASN A 471 -30.05 -27.67 12.82
N PHE A 472 -29.66 -28.94 12.67
CA PHE A 472 -30.62 -30.03 12.57
C PHE A 472 -31.25 -30.16 13.96
N GLY A 473 -32.35 -29.43 14.14
CA GLY A 473 -33.30 -29.68 15.22
C GLY A 473 -33.74 -31.13 15.16
N HIS A 474 -33.71 -31.79 16.32
CA HIS A 474 -34.39 -33.04 16.58
C HIS A 474 -35.88 -32.91 16.24
N SER A 475 -36.30 -33.34 15.05
CA SER A 475 -37.65 -33.88 14.75
C SER A 475 -37.91 -33.93 13.24
N ALA A 476 -37.36 -34.94 12.56
CA ALA A 476 -37.95 -35.48 11.34
C ALA A 476 -37.29 -36.84 11.04
N GLN A 477 -37.91 -37.90 11.54
CA GLN A 477 -37.66 -39.25 11.05
C GLN A 477 -38.20 -39.38 9.62
N SER A 478 -37.38 -40.02 8.78
CA SER A 478 -37.76 -40.82 7.63
C SER A 478 -38.33 -40.13 6.39
N GLN A 479 -37.74 -40.55 5.25
CA GLN A 479 -38.16 -40.33 3.87
C GLN A 479 -37.74 -39.01 3.23
N ILE A 480 -37.32 -39.11 1.96
CA ILE A 480 -36.58 -38.11 1.17
C ILE A 480 -35.10 -38.10 1.61
N ILE A 481 -34.21 -38.96 1.08
CA ILE A 481 -33.58 -38.81 -0.24
C ILE A 481 -32.98 -40.18 -0.66
N PRO A 482 -33.42 -40.75 -1.79
CA PRO A 482 -32.49 -41.32 -2.76
C PRO A 482 -32.74 -40.65 -4.12
N ALA A 483 -32.25 -39.42 -4.28
CA ALA A 483 -32.27 -38.72 -5.58
C ALA A 483 -31.04 -37.83 -5.81
N LEU A 484 -30.03 -37.86 -4.92
CA LEU A 484 -28.85 -36.99 -5.00
C LEU A 484 -27.52 -37.76 -4.98
N LEU A 485 -27.56 -39.06 -5.28
CA LEU A 485 -26.40 -39.97 -5.29
C LEU A 485 -25.94 -40.38 -6.70
N SER A 486 -26.31 -39.63 -7.74
CA SER A 486 -25.90 -39.90 -9.13
C SER A 486 -24.70 -39.10 -9.63
N VAL A 487 -24.02 -38.30 -8.79
CA VAL A 487 -22.82 -37.56 -9.20
C VAL A 487 -21.75 -37.61 -8.11
N ILE A 488 -21.12 -38.77 -7.90
CA ILE A 488 -19.73 -38.91 -7.43
C ILE A 488 -19.31 -40.36 -7.77
N ARG A 489 -18.33 -40.49 -8.66
CA ARG A 489 -17.73 -41.77 -9.08
C ARG A 489 -16.58 -42.07 -8.11
N VAL A 490 -16.71 -43.10 -7.26
CA VAL A 490 -15.64 -43.61 -6.39
C VAL A 490 -15.16 -44.93 -6.98
N ASP A 491 -13.93 -44.97 -7.47
CA ASP A 491 -13.30 -46.22 -7.93
C ASP A 491 -12.22 -46.70 -6.96
N ARG A 492 -12.52 -47.88 -6.38
CA ARG A 492 -11.65 -48.93 -5.79
C ARG A 492 -11.10 -48.77 -4.36
N ILE A 493 -11.61 -49.68 -3.53
CA ILE A 493 -11.16 -50.08 -2.18
C ILE A 493 -10.32 -51.36 -2.31
N LEU A 494 -9.16 -51.43 -1.65
CA LEU A 494 -8.41 -52.67 -1.44
C LEU A 494 -7.97 -52.76 0.03
N TYR A 495 -8.35 -53.86 0.69
CA TYR A 495 -8.06 -54.19 2.09
C TYR A 495 -6.79 -55.02 2.19
N PHE A 496 -5.95 -54.81 3.21
CA PHE A 496 -5.01 -55.83 3.68
C PHE A 496 -4.81 -55.82 5.21
N THR A 497 -4.85 -57.03 5.76
CA THR A 497 -4.74 -57.45 7.16
C THR A 497 -3.29 -57.53 7.62
N ALA A 498 -2.97 -57.14 8.85
CA ALA A 498 -1.66 -57.37 9.47
C ALA A 498 -1.74 -58.48 10.54
N ASN A 499 -0.94 -59.53 10.37
CA ASN A 499 -0.67 -60.56 11.38
C ASN A 499 0.31 -60.03 12.43
N GLY A 500 -0.05 -60.13 13.71
CA GLY A 500 0.85 -59.93 14.85
C GLY A 500 0.70 -61.08 15.85
N ASN A 501 1.82 -61.74 16.16
CA ASN A 501 1.95 -62.93 16.99
C ASN A 501 1.64 -62.69 18.48
N VAL A 502 1.28 -63.82 19.11
CA VAL A 502 0.68 -64.07 20.43
C VAL A 502 1.67 -63.95 21.61
N GLY A 503 1.17 -63.53 22.79
CA GLY A 503 1.77 -63.84 24.10
C GLY A 503 0.90 -63.35 25.28
N PRO A 504 0.76 -64.10 26.39
CA PRO A 504 -0.56 -64.41 26.94
C PRO A 504 -0.87 -63.80 28.33
N GLY A 505 -2.15 -63.59 28.65
CA GLY A 505 -2.56 -63.39 30.05
C GLY A 505 -3.93 -62.76 30.30
N GLY A 506 -5.00 -63.56 30.22
CA GLY A 506 -6.18 -63.47 31.11
C GLY A 506 -7.24 -62.37 30.85
N PRO A 507 -8.55 -62.65 31.08
CA PRO A 507 -9.64 -61.93 30.45
C PRO A 507 -10.22 -60.81 31.34
N ASN A 508 -10.55 -59.67 30.72
CA ASN A 508 -11.68 -58.76 31.00
C ASN A 508 -11.28 -57.31 30.70
N ALA A 509 -11.49 -56.85 29.46
CA ALA A 509 -11.75 -55.44 29.15
C ALA A 509 -11.97 -55.26 27.63
N THR A 510 -13.12 -54.72 27.26
CA THR A 510 -13.43 -54.16 25.95
C THR A 510 -12.48 -53.01 25.59
N PRO A 511 -11.80 -53.00 24.41
CA PRO A 511 -11.06 -51.82 23.99
C PRO A 511 -11.78 -51.02 22.91
N VAL A 512 -11.91 -49.73 23.24
CA VAL A 512 -12.15 -48.57 22.38
C VAL A 512 -11.01 -48.45 21.36
N PHE A 513 -11.32 -48.39 20.05
CA PHE A 513 -10.35 -48.07 19.01
C PHE A 513 -10.36 -46.56 18.72
N ALA A 514 -9.27 -45.90 19.06
CA ALA A 514 -8.92 -44.55 18.61
C ALA A 514 -8.26 -44.65 17.22
N MET A 515 -8.74 -43.86 16.25
CA MET A 515 -8.17 -43.76 14.91
C MET A 515 -7.49 -42.40 14.76
N ALA A 516 -6.17 -42.40 14.63
CA ALA A 516 -5.39 -41.24 14.20
C ALA A 516 -5.25 -41.28 12.67
N ILE A 517 -5.71 -40.24 11.99
CA ILE A 517 -5.56 -40.06 10.54
C ILE A 517 -4.45 -39.04 10.32
N VAL A 518 -3.31 -39.48 9.77
CA VAL A 518 -2.29 -38.61 9.19
C VAL A 518 -2.49 -38.61 7.68
N LEU A 519 -2.90 -37.47 7.13
CA LEU A 519 -3.02 -37.21 5.70
C LEU A 519 -1.75 -36.49 5.20
N VAL A 520 -1.02 -37.12 4.29
CA VAL A 520 -0.02 -36.46 3.44
C VAL A 520 -0.57 -36.51 2.01
N PRO A 521 -0.82 -35.38 1.34
CA PRO A 521 -1.11 -35.38 -0.09
C PRO A 521 0.20 -35.37 -0.90
N MET A 522 0.36 -36.36 -1.78
CA MET A 522 1.27 -36.28 -2.92
C MET A 522 0.54 -35.55 -4.05
N ALA A 523 1.11 -34.44 -4.52
CA ALA A 523 0.72 -33.78 -5.76
C ALA A 523 1.97 -33.60 -6.63
N GLU A 524 2.00 -34.25 -7.78
CA GLU A 524 2.95 -33.97 -8.86
C GLU A 524 2.32 -33.04 -9.91
N ALA A 525 3.19 -32.16 -10.40
CA ALA A 525 3.16 -31.46 -11.69
C ALA A 525 2.17 -30.30 -11.90
N GLN A 526 2.58 -29.10 -11.45
CA GLN A 526 2.93 -27.94 -12.29
C GLN A 526 2.88 -26.66 -11.44
N LEU A 527 3.98 -26.37 -10.74
CA LEU A 527 4.17 -25.11 -10.02
C LEU A 527 5.43 -24.42 -10.53
N GLY A 528 5.23 -23.40 -11.34
CA GLY A 528 6.26 -22.47 -11.79
C GLY A 528 6.78 -21.63 -10.62
N LEU A 529 8.09 -21.74 -10.39
CA LEU A 529 9.05 -20.70 -10.01
C LEU A 529 8.51 -19.41 -9.32
N ILE A 530 8.11 -19.51 -8.05
CA ILE A 530 8.25 -18.39 -7.09
C ILE A 530 8.63 -18.94 -5.71
N SER A 531 9.94 -18.95 -5.42
CA SER A 531 10.54 -18.95 -4.08
C SER A 531 11.85 -18.19 -4.25
N GLY A 532 11.94 -16.93 -3.84
CA GLY A 532 12.30 -16.62 -2.47
C GLY A 532 13.78 -16.25 -2.44
N LEU A 533 14.09 -15.04 -1.97
CA LEU A 533 15.40 -14.36 -1.98
C LEU A 533 16.52 -15.06 -1.15
N LEU A 534 16.34 -16.34 -0.80
CA LEU A 534 17.20 -17.18 0.04
C LEU A 534 17.21 -18.63 -0.50
N GLY A 535 17.37 -18.80 -1.80
CA GLY A 535 17.66 -20.11 -2.39
C GLY A 535 19.16 -20.42 -2.32
N LEU A 536 19.55 -21.69 -2.25
CA LEU A 536 20.93 -22.11 -2.48
C LEU A 536 20.95 -23.13 -3.61
N ILE A 537 21.93 -23.05 -4.50
CA ILE A 537 22.14 -24.08 -5.53
C ILE A 537 23.24 -25.01 -5.01
N ARG A 538 22.91 -26.29 -4.83
CA ARG A 538 23.85 -27.32 -4.41
C ARG A 538 24.14 -28.26 -5.59
N ILE A 539 25.41 -28.32 -5.99
CA ILE A 539 25.91 -29.31 -6.94
C ILE A 539 26.66 -30.37 -6.13
N GLN A 540 26.20 -31.62 -6.16
CA GLN A 540 26.85 -32.71 -5.43
C GLN A 540 27.02 -33.95 -6.30
N GLY A 541 28.02 -34.77 -6.00
CA GLY A 541 28.25 -36.02 -6.72
C GLY A 541 29.38 -36.83 -6.10
N THR A 542 29.52 -38.08 -6.58
CA THR A 542 30.60 -38.98 -6.21
C THR A 542 31.47 -39.25 -7.43
N LEU A 543 32.78 -39.14 -7.26
CA LEU A 543 33.78 -39.41 -8.29
C LEU A 543 34.33 -40.83 -8.13
N PHE A 544 34.18 -41.62 -9.21
CA PHE A 544 34.72 -42.97 -9.31
C PHE A 544 35.93 -42.99 -10.23
N CYS A 545 36.89 -43.87 -9.97
CA CYS A 545 38.11 -44.02 -10.77
C CYS A 545 37.92 -44.90 -12.00
N THR A 546 36.83 -44.69 -12.74
CA THR A 546 36.55 -45.33 -14.02
C THR A 546 35.80 -44.35 -14.91
N PRO A 547 36.19 -44.20 -16.19
CA PRO A 547 35.36 -43.47 -17.14
C PRO A 547 34.00 -44.17 -17.25
N ASN A 548 32.90 -43.40 -17.10
CA ASN A 548 31.50 -43.86 -17.12
C ASN A 548 30.95 -44.68 -15.94
N GLY A 549 31.58 -44.67 -14.76
CA GLY A 549 30.94 -44.95 -13.46
C GLY A 549 29.80 -45.99 -13.42
N ASN A 550 30.01 -47.19 -13.99
CA ASN A 550 29.00 -48.25 -13.97
C ASN A 550 28.82 -48.73 -12.53
N VAL A 551 27.69 -48.38 -11.90
CA VAL A 551 27.24 -48.99 -10.66
C VAL A 551 26.69 -50.37 -11.04
N GLY A 552 27.53 -51.40 -11.01
CA GLY A 552 27.15 -52.75 -11.40
C GLY A 552 26.03 -53.30 -10.52
N THR A 553 24.82 -53.43 -11.06
CA THR A 553 23.77 -54.28 -10.50
C THR A 553 24.11 -55.74 -10.77
N GLY A 554 24.91 -56.32 -9.87
CA GLY A 554 25.17 -57.77 -9.86
C GLY A 554 26.64 -58.13 -9.72
N GLY A 555 27.09 -58.33 -8.47
CA GLY A 555 28.15 -59.29 -8.14
C GLY A 555 29.55 -59.10 -8.73
N ALA A 556 29.93 -57.92 -9.23
CA ALA A 556 31.30 -57.63 -9.68
C ALA A 556 31.88 -56.39 -8.95
N THR A 557 33.07 -56.57 -8.37
CA THR A 557 33.93 -55.63 -7.62
C THR A 557 33.56 -54.15 -7.67
N ALA A 558 33.25 -53.56 -6.49
CA ALA A 558 33.02 -52.13 -6.31
C ALA A 558 34.21 -51.31 -6.86
N THR A 559 33.92 -50.36 -7.76
CA THR A 559 34.92 -49.48 -8.36
C THR A 559 35.56 -48.59 -7.28
N PRO A 560 36.89 -48.39 -7.28
CA PRO A 560 37.54 -47.53 -6.29
C PRO A 560 37.09 -46.07 -6.48
N VAL A 561 36.77 -45.41 -5.37
CA VAL A 561 36.40 -44.00 -5.31
C VAL A 561 37.65 -43.11 -5.42
N PHE A 562 37.52 -41.96 -6.08
CA PHE A 562 38.65 -41.05 -6.26
C PHE A 562 38.72 -40.05 -5.09
N SER A 563 39.58 -40.32 -4.11
CA SER A 563 39.82 -39.41 -2.98
C SER A 563 40.82 -38.30 -3.33
N ASN A 564 40.66 -37.11 -2.76
CA ASN A 564 41.53 -35.93 -2.97
C ASN A 564 41.66 -35.40 -4.42
N ALA A 565 40.65 -35.64 -5.27
CA ALA A 565 40.57 -35.08 -6.61
C ALA A 565 40.12 -33.61 -6.57
N THR A 566 40.71 -32.74 -7.40
CA THR A 566 40.26 -31.35 -7.56
C THR A 566 39.19 -31.26 -8.65
N VAL A 567 37.99 -30.85 -8.26
CA VAL A 567 36.84 -30.65 -9.13
C VAL A 567 36.61 -29.16 -9.31
N GLN A 568 36.61 -28.71 -10.57
CA GLN A 568 36.39 -27.32 -10.95
C GLN A 568 35.07 -27.18 -11.69
N LEU A 569 34.28 -26.17 -11.34
CA LEU A 569 33.12 -25.75 -12.11
C LEU A 569 33.55 -24.65 -13.08
N LEU A 570 33.50 -24.95 -14.38
CA LEU A 570 33.76 -23.96 -15.43
C LEU A 570 32.45 -23.57 -16.10
N CYS A 571 32.25 -22.26 -16.30
CA CYS A 571 31.11 -21.75 -17.06
C CYS A 571 31.53 -20.70 -18.11
N GLY A 572 30.79 -20.67 -19.20
CA GLY A 572 30.96 -19.71 -20.30
C GLY A 572 31.92 -20.18 -21.40
N THR A 573 31.83 -19.54 -22.57
CA THR A 573 32.58 -19.92 -23.78
C THR A 573 34.09 -19.75 -23.67
N ALA A 574 34.56 -18.92 -22.74
CA ALA A 574 35.99 -18.71 -22.44
C ALA A 574 36.55 -19.66 -21.37
N GLY A 575 35.73 -20.50 -20.73
CA GLY A 575 36.17 -21.47 -19.72
C GLY A 575 36.63 -20.82 -18.41
N ASN A 576 35.83 -19.92 -17.83
CA ASN A 576 36.14 -19.31 -16.52
C ASN A 576 35.82 -20.28 -15.38
N VAL A 577 36.76 -20.47 -14.45
CA VAL A 577 36.57 -21.30 -13.24
C VAL A 577 35.81 -20.48 -12.19
N ILE A 578 34.63 -20.94 -11.78
CA ILE A 578 33.78 -20.27 -10.79
C ILE A 578 34.03 -20.80 -9.38
N SER A 579 34.19 -22.11 -9.23
CA SER A 579 34.41 -22.74 -7.93
C SER A 579 35.30 -23.97 -8.09
N THR A 580 36.14 -24.22 -7.09
CA THR A 580 37.02 -25.40 -7.02
C THR A 580 36.83 -26.07 -5.66
N VAL A 581 36.57 -27.37 -5.67
CA VAL A 581 36.37 -28.20 -4.46
C VAL A 581 37.21 -29.48 -4.58
N THR A 582 37.68 -29.99 -3.45
CA THR A 582 38.35 -31.29 -3.37
C THR A 582 37.40 -32.37 -2.86
N THR A 583 37.47 -33.58 -3.43
CA THR A 583 36.67 -34.73 -2.96
C THR A 583 37.20 -35.26 -1.62
N ASN A 584 36.29 -35.68 -0.73
CA ASN A 584 36.65 -36.31 0.54
C ASN A 584 37.19 -37.75 0.36
N GLY A 585 37.52 -38.43 1.46
CA GLY A 585 38.01 -39.82 1.46
C GLY A 585 37.05 -40.86 0.88
N SER A 586 35.77 -40.51 0.71
CA SER A 586 34.74 -41.35 0.06
C SER A 586 34.42 -40.91 -1.38
N GLY A 587 35.21 -39.99 -1.96
CA GLY A 587 35.04 -39.50 -3.33
C GLY A 587 33.87 -38.53 -3.53
N ILE A 588 33.24 -38.04 -2.44
CA ILE A 588 32.08 -37.13 -2.51
C ILE A 588 32.57 -35.67 -2.56
N PHE A 589 31.93 -34.87 -3.42
CA PHE A 589 32.09 -33.41 -3.46
C PHE A 589 30.74 -32.69 -3.38
N SER A 590 30.75 -31.46 -2.85
CA SER A 590 29.58 -30.59 -2.79
C SER A 590 30.01 -29.14 -3.02
N ILE A 591 29.38 -28.47 -3.98
CA ILE A 591 29.58 -27.05 -4.31
C ILE A 591 28.28 -26.32 -3.99
N LEU A 592 28.37 -25.20 -3.26
CA LEU A 592 27.24 -24.33 -2.93
C LEU A 592 27.40 -23.00 -3.68
N LEU A 593 26.35 -22.57 -4.38
CA LEU A 593 26.31 -21.33 -5.15
C LEU A 593 25.09 -20.49 -4.77
N ASP A 594 25.25 -19.17 -4.86
CA ASP A 594 24.20 -18.19 -4.61
C ASP A 594 23.38 -17.92 -5.90
N PRO A 595 22.04 -18.14 -5.90
CA PRO A 595 21.18 -17.94 -7.06
C PRO A 595 21.03 -16.47 -7.48
N LEU A 596 21.45 -15.48 -6.69
CA LEU A 596 21.46 -14.07 -7.12
C LEU A 596 22.50 -13.80 -8.21
N GLN A 597 23.54 -14.63 -8.33
CA GLN A 597 24.64 -14.45 -9.29
C GLN A 597 24.54 -15.35 -10.52
N PHE A 598 23.85 -16.50 -10.43
CA PHE A 598 23.80 -17.48 -11.51
C PHE A 598 22.36 -17.95 -11.79
N LEU A 599 21.88 -17.71 -13.02
CA LEU A 599 20.61 -18.24 -13.51
C LEU A 599 20.72 -19.76 -13.73
N LEU A 600 19.74 -20.52 -13.24
CA LEU A 600 19.72 -21.99 -13.35
C LEU A 600 19.85 -22.49 -14.80
N ASN A 601 19.22 -21.80 -15.75
CA ASN A 601 19.33 -22.15 -17.18
C ASN A 601 20.76 -21.97 -17.70
N SER A 602 21.46 -20.90 -17.32
CA SER A 602 22.86 -20.69 -17.69
C SER A 602 23.79 -21.72 -17.05
N LEU A 603 23.47 -22.20 -15.83
CA LEU A 603 24.22 -23.27 -15.18
C LEU A 603 24.06 -24.63 -15.88
N LEU A 604 22.89 -24.91 -16.46
CA LEU A 604 22.64 -26.19 -17.14
C LEU A 604 23.15 -26.20 -18.59
N SER A 605 23.13 -25.05 -19.29
CA SER A 605 23.58 -24.97 -20.69
C SER A 605 25.07 -24.69 -20.85
N ASP A 606 25.64 -23.80 -20.03
CA ASP A 606 26.94 -23.19 -20.30
C ASP A 606 28.04 -23.64 -19.32
N CYS A 607 27.71 -24.51 -18.36
CA CYS A 607 28.65 -24.98 -17.34
C CYS A 607 28.94 -26.47 -17.42
N LYS A 608 30.19 -26.83 -17.13
CA LYS A 608 30.67 -28.20 -17.03
C LYS A 608 31.56 -28.36 -15.81
N LEU A 609 31.49 -29.53 -15.19
CA LEU A 609 32.47 -29.91 -14.17
C LEU A 609 33.69 -30.52 -14.85
N LEU A 610 34.88 -30.16 -14.37
CA LEU A 610 36.15 -30.63 -14.91
C LEU A 610 37.08 -31.03 -13.77
N VAL A 611 37.67 -32.21 -13.89
CA VAL A 611 38.62 -32.74 -12.90
C VAL A 611 40.02 -32.68 -13.50
N ARG A 612 40.90 -31.87 -12.90
CA ARG A 612 42.26 -31.58 -13.41
C ARG A 612 43.37 -32.46 -12.80
N THR A 613 43.06 -33.30 -11.83
CA THR A 613 44.06 -34.17 -11.21
C THR A 613 44.48 -35.31 -12.13
N PRO A 614 45.79 -35.66 -12.18
CA PRO A 614 46.27 -36.75 -13.01
C PRO A 614 45.66 -38.08 -12.55
N LEU A 615 45.06 -38.83 -13.49
CA LEU A 615 44.41 -40.13 -13.26
C LEU A 615 45.37 -41.20 -12.69
N SER A 616 46.68 -40.97 -12.80
CA SER A 616 47.73 -41.80 -12.21
C SER A 616 47.68 -41.87 -10.68
N ALA A 617 47.01 -40.93 -10.01
CA ALA A 617 46.82 -40.94 -8.56
C ALA A 617 45.78 -41.98 -8.07
N CYS A 618 44.93 -42.52 -8.96
CA CYS A 618 43.93 -43.51 -8.55
C CYS A 618 44.28 -44.97 -8.86
N ASN A 619 44.97 -45.23 -9.97
CA ASN A 619 45.39 -46.58 -10.33
C ASN A 619 46.69 -46.53 -11.13
N ALA A 620 47.73 -47.20 -10.62
CA ALA A 620 49.07 -47.22 -11.21
C ALA A 620 49.12 -47.87 -12.61
N SER A 621 48.04 -48.55 -13.04
CA SER A 621 47.93 -49.17 -14.38
C SER A 621 47.46 -48.22 -15.49
N LEU A 622 47.09 -46.98 -15.18
CA LEU A 622 46.69 -45.95 -16.16
C LEU A 622 47.84 -44.95 -16.45
N SER A 623 49.07 -45.46 -16.51
CA SER A 623 50.27 -44.68 -16.82
C SER A 623 50.32 -44.29 -18.31
N GLY A 624 49.77 -43.14 -18.68
CA GLY A 624 50.08 -42.56 -19.99
C GLY A 624 49.16 -41.49 -20.57
N LEU A 625 48.01 -41.17 -19.97
CA LEU A 625 47.06 -40.22 -20.56
C LEU A 625 46.77 -39.06 -19.59
N THR A 626 47.30 -37.87 -19.92
CA THR A 626 46.88 -36.58 -19.37
C THR A 626 45.48 -36.23 -19.92
N GLY A 627 44.47 -37.00 -19.52
CA GLY A 627 43.07 -36.77 -19.87
C GLY A 627 42.34 -35.99 -18.78
N LEU A 628 41.47 -35.06 -19.16
CA LEU A 628 40.60 -34.31 -18.26
C LEU A 628 39.23 -35.00 -18.22
N LEU A 629 38.70 -35.28 -17.03
CA LEU A 629 37.32 -35.77 -16.93
C LEU A 629 36.36 -34.58 -16.96
N SER A 630 35.37 -34.63 -17.84
CA SER A 630 34.32 -33.61 -17.93
C SER A 630 32.93 -34.22 -17.80
N SER A 631 32.05 -33.54 -17.06
CA SER A 631 30.67 -33.93 -16.88
C SER A 631 29.71 -32.76 -17.09
N PRO A 632 28.63 -32.93 -17.87
CA PRO A 632 27.52 -31.99 -17.92
C PRO A 632 26.64 -32.11 -16.66
N LEU A 633 25.90 -31.05 -16.36
CA LEU A 633 25.05 -30.96 -15.17
C LEU A 633 23.58 -31.26 -15.49
N GLN A 634 22.90 -31.98 -14.59
CA GLN A 634 21.46 -32.23 -14.66
C GLN A 634 20.77 -31.86 -13.36
N PHE A 635 19.62 -31.22 -13.50
CA PHE A 635 18.74 -30.90 -12.38
C PHE A 635 17.93 -32.13 -11.93
N ILE A 636 17.91 -32.40 -10.62
CA ILE A 636 17.10 -33.48 -10.03
C ILE A 636 15.80 -32.94 -9.45
N GLY A 637 15.86 -31.79 -8.76
CA GLY A 637 14.73 -31.30 -7.99
C GLY A 637 15.13 -30.32 -6.90
N ASN A 638 14.12 -29.79 -6.21
CA ASN A 638 14.31 -28.89 -5.08
C ASN A 638 14.06 -29.64 -3.78
N THR A 639 14.96 -29.48 -2.80
CA THR A 639 14.73 -29.94 -1.43
C THR A 639 14.46 -28.75 -0.54
N ILE A 640 13.37 -28.80 0.22
CA ILE A 640 13.01 -27.77 1.19
C ILE A 640 13.63 -28.17 2.53
N ALA A 641 14.57 -27.37 3.02
CA ALA A 641 15.19 -27.54 4.32
C ALA A 641 14.88 -26.30 5.17
N GLY A 642 13.82 -26.37 5.97
CA GLY A 642 13.31 -25.22 6.72
C GLY A 642 12.80 -24.11 5.80
N LEU A 643 13.28 -22.87 5.99
CA LEU A 643 12.96 -21.72 5.12
C LEU A 643 13.83 -21.63 3.84
N LEU A 644 14.80 -22.52 3.65
CA LEU A 644 15.69 -22.50 2.49
C LEU A 644 15.22 -23.49 1.42
N SER A 645 15.01 -23.00 0.20
CA SER A 645 14.80 -23.85 -0.98
C SER A 645 16.15 -24.16 -1.62
N ILE A 646 16.59 -25.43 -1.53
CA ILE A 646 17.85 -25.88 -2.11
C ILE A 646 17.58 -26.54 -3.46
N VAL A 647 18.13 -25.99 -4.53
CA VAL A 647 18.11 -26.58 -5.88
C VAL A 647 19.24 -27.60 -5.95
N ASN A 648 18.92 -28.88 -6.16
CA ASN A 648 19.92 -29.95 -6.24
C ASN A 648 20.23 -30.32 -7.70
N ILE A 649 21.53 -30.29 -8.03
CA ILE A 649 22.08 -30.60 -9.34
C ILE A 649 23.14 -31.71 -9.20
N ILE A 650 23.18 -32.65 -10.15
CA ILE A 650 24.19 -33.72 -10.21
C ILE A 650 24.92 -33.74 -11.56
N PRO A 651 26.15 -34.30 -11.60
CA PRO A 651 26.83 -34.64 -12.85
C PRO A 651 26.16 -35.83 -13.56
N VAL A 652 26.04 -35.76 -14.89
CA VAL A 652 25.57 -36.86 -15.75
C VAL A 652 26.77 -37.66 -16.27
N GLY A 653 27.45 -38.35 -15.35
CA GLY A 653 28.62 -39.18 -15.67
C GLY A 653 29.86 -38.39 -16.10
N PHE A 654 31.05 -38.95 -15.91
CA PHE A 654 32.31 -38.32 -16.29
C PHE A 654 32.87 -38.97 -17.56
N ASN A 655 32.95 -38.18 -18.63
CA ASN A 655 33.59 -38.57 -19.88
C ASN A 655 35.06 -38.14 -19.86
N LEU A 656 35.95 -39.01 -20.34
CA LEU A 656 37.36 -38.67 -20.54
C LEU A 656 37.48 -37.82 -21.81
N ILE A 657 37.94 -36.58 -21.65
CA ILE A 657 38.37 -35.73 -22.76
C ILE A 657 39.89 -35.89 -22.85
N ASN A 658 40.34 -36.54 -23.93
CA ASN A 658 41.74 -36.49 -24.32
C ASN A 658 41.98 -35.10 -24.92
N ASN A 659 42.92 -34.34 -24.35
CA ASN A 659 43.39 -33.10 -24.97
C ASN A 659 44.23 -33.42 -26.21
#